data_AF-A0A3L7NZU1-F1
#
_entry.id   AF-A0A3L7NZU1-F1
#
_cell.length_a   1.000
_cell.length_b   1.000
_cell.length_c   1.000
_cell.angle_alpha   90.00
_cell.angle_beta   90.00
_cell.angle_gamma   90.00
#
_symmetry.space_group_name_H-M   'P 1'
#
loop_
_entity.id
_entity.type
_entity.pdbx_description
1 polymer ?
#
loop_
_entity_poly.entity_id
_entity_poly.type
_entity_poly.pdbx_seq_one_letter_code
_entity_poly.pdbx_strand_id
1 'polypeptide(L)'
;MRSGHPGPFGTAGWPQPGTSPHVNHLAEQHLRNIFLVIHALAVTAVSFLQAADEALPAAAIGIHPGFAVERVYSVPRDQGSWVAMCFDDQGRIYASDQGPRLFRITPPAPGKSTACRVELVSNQWGHSQGMAFIQGALYVVQHGDHSEQNFRPEVLLRLRDTDGDDKLDTAERLFEFPRVTGDAANWYEHSLHAVVPGPDGKSIYIVSGDRNGLPCEKGRTPRHWNRDSWGHQFAKEPYSGGWVMRADLDGKNREYLCMGLRNSYDMAFNRRGDLFTYDSDLENDFGLPNYRPTAIRQILSGTDGGWGGRAGEMLWSWTPKWEEIQPPLYNIGPGSPTGVCFGYGARFPARYQDALFACDWSYGRMFAVHLTPKGASYSAEPEPFLSAQGLPIADLAVSPRDAALYFLIGGRGTQSGLYRVTYSGVESTATATDAPPATATARELRRHLEEFHGEANLKALPVLWPCLGHEDRAIRGAARTALEWQPANAWKQRALQETDPRRALQALLALARSTDGDKTVQPALLAALDRLDFDKLGKEEQCWYLRILTVSAVRHGAYAEEVAARLIARLEPKIPSTDRRVNEELVGICAGLRSKTLIGPTLDLLEKSRTQEEQVLYIQALTGSNGSWTPVLRERFLQLALERVPYWKGGATARAMRDRELHAVIAMLTDTQRQKYAEPIARARQPQAIIPKTSRKFVKKWRMEDLMPDLEAGLGQKRDTENGRKLFTAASCVACHSFQGEGGFGGPDLTHASGRYSPRDLLDNILNPGKVINEQYGMMIYSMKDGKTHIGRTVNMAGDILMVATNPNDPGGSEVRFRTNELESTTPSPVSFMPEGLLDTLTRSDVLDLIAYLQGR
;
A
#
# COMPACT_ATOMS: atom_id res chain seq x y z
N MET A 1 1.53 30.30 -59.83
CA MET A 1 0.53 31.25 -60.39
C MET A 1 -0.12 31.94 -59.19
N ARG A 2 0.31 33.18 -58.86
CA ARG A 2 -0.49 34.43 -58.92
C ARG A 2 -1.85 34.29 -58.21
N SER A 3 -2.28 35.13 -57.28
CA SER A 3 -2.00 36.53 -56.91
C SER A 3 -2.95 36.84 -55.73
N GLY A 4 -2.60 37.60 -54.69
CA GLY A 4 -2.47 39.06 -54.70
C GLY A 4 -3.70 39.71 -54.03
N HIS A 5 -3.47 40.35 -52.88
CA HIS A 5 -4.40 41.26 -52.17
C HIS A 5 -4.91 42.41 -53.06
N PRO A 6 -6.03 43.07 -52.70
CA PRO A 6 -5.92 44.37 -52.00
C PRO A 6 -7.03 44.67 -50.97
N GLY A 7 -6.77 45.58 -50.02
CA GLY A 7 -7.81 46.36 -49.29
C GLY A 7 -8.44 47.43 -50.21
N PRO A 8 -9.08 48.54 -49.75
CA PRO A 8 -9.08 49.15 -48.39
C PRO A 8 -10.42 49.85 -47.96
N PHE A 9 -10.42 50.57 -46.81
CA PHE A 9 -11.40 51.57 -46.31
C PHE A 9 -12.86 51.11 -46.06
N GLY A 10 -13.66 51.56 -45.10
CA GLY A 10 -13.63 52.68 -44.15
C GLY A 10 -15.09 53.07 -43.83
N THR A 11 -15.46 53.00 -42.55
CA THR A 11 -16.49 53.79 -41.82
C THR A 11 -17.96 53.87 -42.29
N ALA A 12 -18.87 53.33 -41.46
CA ALA A 12 -20.15 53.93 -41.02
C ALA A 12 -20.64 53.07 -39.82
N GLY A 13 -20.91 53.52 -38.60
CA GLY A 13 -21.31 54.84 -38.10
C GLY A 13 -22.74 54.73 -37.56
N TRP A 14 -22.94 54.29 -36.30
CA TRP A 14 -24.20 54.40 -35.55
C TRP A 14 -23.93 54.61 -34.03
N PRO A 15 -24.84 55.29 -33.29
CA PRO A 15 -24.51 56.27 -32.25
C PRO A 15 -24.43 55.73 -30.81
N GLN A 16 -23.74 56.51 -29.96
CA GLN A 16 -23.66 56.43 -28.49
C GLN A 16 -24.74 57.35 -27.84
N PRO A 17 -24.96 57.38 -26.51
CA PRO A 17 -25.83 56.46 -25.77
C PRO A 17 -26.88 57.20 -24.89
N GLY A 18 -28.00 56.56 -24.58
CA GLY A 18 -28.97 57.04 -23.58
C GLY A 18 -28.73 56.38 -22.22
N THR A 19 -28.39 57.20 -21.22
CA THR A 19 -28.00 56.85 -19.85
C THR A 19 -29.16 56.38 -18.96
N SER A 20 -28.93 55.34 -18.13
CA SER A 20 -29.64 55.12 -16.87
C SER A 20 -28.63 54.68 -15.79
N PRO A 21 -28.50 55.41 -14.66
CA PRO A 21 -27.42 55.23 -13.70
C PRO A 21 -27.86 54.36 -12.52
N HIS A 22 -27.84 53.03 -12.64
CA HIS A 22 -27.97 52.16 -11.44
C HIS A 22 -27.23 50.81 -11.51
N VAL A 23 -26.37 50.57 -12.50
CA VAL A 23 -25.69 49.25 -12.65
C VAL A 23 -24.17 49.31 -12.41
N ASN A 24 -23.58 50.50 -12.28
CA ASN A 24 -22.11 50.62 -12.27
C ASN A 24 -21.40 50.60 -10.90
N HIS A 25 -22.09 50.39 -9.77
CA HIS A 25 -21.39 50.38 -8.47
C HIS A 25 -20.99 48.99 -7.95
N LEU A 26 -21.65 47.92 -8.39
CA LEU A 26 -21.31 46.54 -8.00
C LEU A 26 -20.21 45.91 -8.88
N ALA A 27 -20.12 46.30 -10.16
CA ALA A 27 -19.10 45.78 -11.07
C ALA A 27 -17.70 46.37 -10.80
N GLU A 28 -17.60 47.65 -10.42
CA GLU A 28 -16.31 48.29 -10.10
C GLU A 28 -15.75 47.87 -8.73
N GLN A 29 -16.59 47.52 -7.75
CA GLN A 29 -16.13 46.98 -6.46
C GLN A 29 -15.63 45.53 -6.59
N HIS A 30 -16.25 44.71 -7.44
CA HIS A 30 -15.76 43.34 -7.70
C HIS A 30 -14.44 43.33 -8.49
N LEU A 31 -14.26 44.23 -9.47
CA LEU A 31 -13.02 44.30 -10.24
C LEU A 31 -11.85 44.89 -9.43
N ARG A 32 -12.10 45.86 -8.54
CA ARG A 32 -11.06 46.37 -7.61
C ARG A 32 -10.66 45.35 -6.55
N ASN A 33 -11.58 44.54 -6.04
CA ASN A 33 -11.23 43.45 -5.10
C ASN A 33 -10.48 42.29 -5.80
N ILE A 34 -10.78 42.00 -7.06
CA ILE A 34 -10.00 41.01 -7.84
C ILE A 34 -8.58 41.52 -8.13
N PHE A 35 -8.40 42.81 -8.46
CA PHE A 35 -7.06 43.38 -8.66
C PHE A 35 -6.26 43.58 -7.37
N LEU A 36 -6.90 43.89 -6.23
CA LEU A 36 -6.22 44.00 -4.92
C LEU A 36 -5.85 42.63 -4.32
N VAL A 37 -6.62 41.57 -4.57
CA VAL A 37 -6.24 40.21 -4.15
C VAL A 37 -5.09 39.64 -4.99
N ILE A 38 -4.95 40.07 -6.25
CA ILE A 38 -3.81 39.69 -7.11
C ILE A 38 -2.50 40.42 -6.71
N HIS A 39 -2.55 41.55 -6.01
CA HIS A 39 -1.36 42.29 -5.55
C HIS A 39 -1.02 42.11 -4.05
N ALA A 40 -1.92 41.56 -3.23
CA ALA A 40 -1.69 41.38 -1.78
C ALA A 40 -1.36 39.93 -1.36
N LEU A 41 -1.34 38.97 -2.28
CA LEU A 41 -0.81 37.62 -2.08
C LEU A 41 0.29 37.33 -3.12
N ALA A 42 1.30 38.19 -3.16
CA ALA A 42 2.61 37.80 -3.65
C ALA A 42 3.28 36.89 -2.61
N VAL A 43 2.72 35.71 -2.38
CA VAL A 43 3.57 34.57 -2.06
C VAL A 43 4.45 34.45 -3.30
N THR A 44 5.75 34.68 -3.15
CA THR A 44 6.71 34.45 -4.21
C THR A 44 6.63 32.97 -4.60
N ALA A 45 5.72 32.65 -5.53
CA ALA A 45 5.78 31.41 -6.28
C ALA A 45 7.07 31.51 -7.08
N VAL A 46 8.13 30.94 -6.54
CA VAL A 46 9.41 30.88 -7.23
C VAL A 46 9.19 29.92 -8.40
N SER A 47 8.86 30.48 -9.56
CA SER A 47 8.89 29.76 -10.82
C SER A 47 10.35 29.45 -11.14
N PHE A 48 10.80 28.25 -10.76
CA PHE A 48 12.09 27.76 -11.19
C PHE A 48 11.98 27.32 -12.66
N LEU A 49 12.64 28.04 -13.58
CA LEU A 49 12.97 27.47 -14.88
C LEU A 49 14.02 26.37 -14.64
N GLN A 50 13.58 25.12 -14.59
CA GLN A 50 14.49 23.97 -14.58
C GLN A 50 14.99 23.74 -16.00
N ALA A 51 16.31 23.74 -16.21
CA ALA A 51 16.89 23.24 -17.45
C ALA A 51 16.56 21.73 -17.56
N ALA A 52 16.20 21.26 -18.76
CA ALA A 52 15.72 19.88 -18.98
C ALA A 52 16.70 18.76 -18.54
N ASP A 53 17.96 19.11 -18.32
CA ASP A 53 19.06 18.19 -17.95
C ASP A 53 19.61 18.40 -16.53
N GLU A 54 18.91 19.16 -15.68
CA GLU A 54 19.27 19.31 -14.27
C GLU A 54 18.29 18.59 -13.34
N ALA A 55 18.81 17.99 -12.27
CA ALA A 55 18.02 17.45 -11.17
C ALA A 55 17.23 18.54 -10.45
N LEU A 56 16.14 18.18 -9.78
CA LEU A 56 15.27 19.13 -9.09
C LEU A 56 16.06 20.07 -8.14
N PRO A 57 15.87 21.40 -8.17
CA PRO A 57 16.51 22.30 -7.21
C PRO A 57 16.09 21.98 -5.77
N ALA A 58 17.02 22.03 -4.81
CA ALA A 58 16.72 21.74 -3.41
C ALA A 58 15.61 22.64 -2.82
N ALA A 59 15.50 23.88 -3.29
CA ALA A 59 14.47 24.83 -2.86
C ALA A 59 13.04 24.45 -3.31
N ALA A 60 12.89 23.51 -4.25
CA ALA A 60 11.60 22.97 -4.68
C ALA A 60 11.15 21.78 -3.82
N ILE A 61 11.99 21.31 -2.88
CA ILE A 61 11.69 20.17 -2.02
C ILE A 61 11.12 20.69 -0.71
N GLY A 62 9.84 20.39 -0.47
CA GLY A 62 9.21 20.58 0.83
C GLY A 62 9.87 19.65 1.85
N ILE A 63 10.23 20.17 3.02
CA ILE A 63 10.85 19.38 4.08
C ILE A 63 10.31 19.83 5.44
N HIS A 64 10.26 18.87 6.37
CA HIS A 64 9.83 19.09 7.74
C HIS A 64 10.60 20.26 8.40
N PRO A 65 9.93 21.13 9.19
CA PRO A 65 10.57 22.22 9.90
C PRO A 65 11.80 21.80 10.72
N GLY A 66 12.81 22.66 10.72
CA GLY A 66 14.08 22.42 11.41
C GLY A 66 15.10 21.62 10.59
N PHE A 67 14.73 21.13 9.40
CA PHE A 67 15.64 20.46 8.48
C PHE A 67 15.90 21.30 7.22
N ALA A 68 17.01 21.00 6.54
CA ALA A 68 17.40 21.63 5.30
C ALA A 68 17.89 20.59 4.28
N VAL A 69 17.53 20.79 3.01
CA VAL A 69 18.00 19.98 1.87
C VAL A 69 19.04 20.74 1.07
N GLU A 70 20.10 20.05 0.67
CA GLU A 70 21.13 20.54 -0.23
C GLU A 70 21.24 19.59 -1.43
N ARG A 71 21.22 20.12 -2.66
CA ARG A 71 21.53 19.35 -3.87
C ARG A 71 23.05 19.25 -4.00
N VAL A 72 23.60 18.08 -3.71
CA VAL A 72 25.04 17.80 -3.70
C VAL A 72 25.57 17.64 -5.13
N TYR A 73 24.79 16.96 -5.98
CA TYR A 73 25.18 16.70 -7.36
C TYR A 73 23.95 16.53 -8.25
N SER A 74 23.98 17.17 -9.43
CA SER A 74 23.05 16.89 -10.52
C SER A 74 23.75 15.95 -11.49
N VAL A 75 23.26 14.72 -11.64
CA VAL A 75 23.93 13.69 -12.43
C VAL A 75 23.80 14.01 -13.91
N PRO A 76 24.90 14.21 -14.65
CA PRO A 76 24.86 14.36 -16.10
C PRO A 76 24.20 13.15 -16.76
N ARG A 77 23.39 13.37 -17.81
CA ARG A 77 22.66 12.29 -18.50
C ARG A 77 23.58 11.19 -19.04
N ASP A 78 24.80 11.55 -19.45
CA ASP A 78 25.81 10.59 -19.89
C ASP A 78 26.36 9.72 -18.76
N GLN A 79 26.16 10.05 -17.48
CA GLN A 79 26.47 9.21 -16.32
C GLN A 79 25.32 8.25 -15.94
N GLY A 80 24.21 8.30 -16.68
CA GLY A 80 23.10 7.36 -16.58
C GLY A 80 22.06 7.73 -15.54
N SER A 81 21.32 6.71 -15.09
CA SER A 81 20.22 6.85 -14.14
C SER A 81 20.54 6.02 -12.91
N TRP A 82 20.97 6.68 -11.84
CA TRP A 82 21.40 6.00 -10.62
C TRP A 82 20.21 5.45 -9.84
N VAL A 83 20.35 4.26 -9.24
CA VAL A 83 19.25 3.53 -8.57
C VAL A 83 19.54 3.03 -7.17
N ALA A 84 20.81 2.88 -6.81
CA ALA A 84 21.21 2.35 -5.51
C ALA A 84 22.43 3.09 -4.99
N MET A 85 22.55 3.23 -3.67
CA MET A 85 23.72 3.82 -3.03
C MET A 85 24.07 3.17 -1.69
N CYS A 86 25.36 3.17 -1.35
CA CYS A 86 25.80 2.85 0.02
C CYS A 86 27.06 3.62 0.37
N PHE A 87 27.33 3.80 1.67
CA PHE A 87 28.59 4.37 2.13
C PHE A 87 29.66 3.29 2.28
N ASP A 88 30.91 3.64 1.98
CA ASP A 88 32.08 2.88 2.41
C ASP A 88 32.57 3.32 3.81
N ASP A 89 33.60 2.65 4.30
CA ASP A 89 34.22 2.92 5.60
C ASP A 89 34.91 4.29 5.70
N GLN A 90 35.23 4.91 4.56
CA GLN A 90 35.79 6.26 4.47
C GLN A 90 34.70 7.35 4.36
N GLY A 91 33.42 6.96 4.31
CA GLY A 91 32.29 7.86 4.14
C GLY A 91 32.16 8.42 2.72
N ARG A 92 32.74 7.73 1.72
CA ARG A 92 32.46 7.94 0.30
C ARG A 92 31.22 7.13 -0.08
N ILE A 93 30.56 7.50 -1.16
CA ILE A 93 29.32 6.85 -1.61
C ILE A 93 29.63 6.02 -2.85
N TYR A 94 29.23 4.76 -2.88
CA TYR A 94 29.06 4.02 -4.13
C TYR A 94 27.66 4.27 -4.67
N ALA A 95 27.53 4.47 -5.99
CA ALA A 95 26.24 4.57 -6.66
C ALA A 95 26.19 3.72 -7.92
N SER A 96 25.10 2.97 -8.11
CA SER A 96 24.89 2.11 -9.27
C SER A 96 24.00 2.76 -10.31
N ASP A 97 24.40 2.71 -11.59
CA ASP A 97 23.57 3.04 -12.75
C ASP A 97 22.60 1.88 -13.07
N GLN A 98 21.45 2.16 -13.69
CA GLN A 98 20.62 1.13 -14.34
C GLN A 98 21.36 0.46 -15.50
N GLY A 99 22.37 1.13 -16.06
CA GLY A 99 23.35 0.58 -16.98
C GLY A 99 24.49 -0.17 -16.27
N PRO A 100 25.56 -0.53 -16.99
CA PRO A 100 26.61 -1.40 -16.45
C PRO A 100 27.61 -0.66 -15.54
N ARG A 101 27.41 0.63 -15.28
CA ARG A 101 28.38 1.49 -14.61
C ARG A 101 28.15 1.57 -13.10
N LEU A 102 29.26 1.64 -12.38
CA LEU A 102 29.31 1.87 -10.96
C LEU A 102 30.22 3.06 -10.69
N PHE A 103 29.76 3.97 -9.83
CA PHE A 103 30.45 5.21 -9.50
C PHE A 103 30.83 5.25 -8.03
N ARG A 104 31.89 6.00 -7.72
CA ARG A 104 32.23 6.44 -6.38
C ARG A 104 32.15 7.96 -6.29
N ILE A 105 31.57 8.45 -5.22
CA ILE A 105 31.29 9.86 -4.99
C ILE A 105 31.92 10.28 -3.67
N THR A 106 32.71 11.36 -3.71
CA THR A 106 33.20 12.05 -2.51
C THR A 106 32.45 13.38 -2.39
N PRO A 107 31.42 13.46 -1.53
CA PRO A 107 30.66 14.69 -1.37
C PRO A 107 31.51 15.77 -0.69
N PRO A 108 31.30 17.06 -1.01
CA PRO A 108 31.91 18.15 -0.27
C PRO A 108 31.38 18.19 1.15
N ALA A 109 32.18 18.71 2.09
CA ALA A 109 31.71 18.92 3.45
C ALA A 109 30.51 19.90 3.47
N PRO A 110 29.58 19.77 4.44
CA PRO A 110 28.42 20.66 4.56
C PRO A 110 28.78 22.14 4.44
N GLY A 111 28.06 22.86 3.57
CA GLY A 111 28.24 24.30 3.35
C GLY A 111 29.52 24.71 2.62
N LYS A 112 30.29 23.77 2.04
CA LYS A 112 31.47 24.07 1.22
C LYS A 112 31.10 24.17 -0.26
N SER A 113 31.70 25.14 -0.96
CA SER A 113 31.49 25.39 -2.39
C SER A 113 32.39 24.56 -3.31
N THR A 114 33.18 23.62 -2.76
CA THR A 114 34.03 22.73 -3.56
C THR A 114 33.17 21.75 -4.35
N ALA A 115 33.54 21.48 -5.61
CA ALA A 115 32.81 20.55 -6.45
C ALA A 115 32.80 19.12 -5.88
N CYS A 116 31.68 18.44 -6.02
CA CYS A 116 31.54 17.02 -5.73
C CYS A 116 32.45 16.22 -6.68
N ARG A 117 33.28 15.30 -6.15
CA ARG A 117 34.12 14.42 -6.97
C ARG A 117 33.34 13.14 -7.27
N VAL A 118 33.19 12.83 -8.55
CA VAL A 118 32.52 11.61 -9.05
C VAL A 118 33.48 10.85 -9.95
N GLU A 119 33.62 9.56 -9.69
CA GLU A 119 34.61 8.68 -10.34
C GLU A 119 33.91 7.42 -10.86
N LEU A 120 34.19 7.04 -12.10
CA LEU A 120 33.79 5.73 -12.61
C LEU A 120 34.72 4.67 -12.02
N VAL A 121 34.18 3.74 -11.23
CA VAL A 121 34.96 2.65 -10.61
C VAL A 121 34.83 1.33 -11.37
N SER A 122 33.73 1.12 -12.10
CA SER A 122 33.55 -0.06 -12.95
C SER A 122 32.55 0.22 -14.07
N ASN A 123 32.72 -0.44 -15.21
CA ASN A 123 31.78 -0.46 -16.34
C ASN A 123 31.12 -1.84 -16.52
N GLN A 124 31.16 -2.70 -15.50
CA GLN A 124 30.61 -4.06 -15.54
C GLN A 124 29.67 -4.38 -14.38
N TRP A 125 29.85 -3.72 -13.24
CA TRP A 125 29.15 -4.05 -11.98
C TRP A 125 28.08 -3.04 -11.57
N GLY A 126 27.62 -2.24 -12.53
CA GLY A 126 26.30 -1.59 -12.45
C GLY A 126 25.17 -2.61 -12.52
N HIS A 127 23.98 -2.18 -12.96
CA HIS A 127 22.74 -2.97 -12.88
C HIS A 127 22.45 -3.48 -11.46
N SER A 128 23.06 -2.86 -10.44
CA SER A 128 22.95 -3.30 -9.06
C SER A 128 21.84 -2.51 -8.40
N GLN A 129 20.76 -3.19 -8.02
CA GLN A 129 19.62 -2.53 -7.37
C GLN A 129 19.81 -2.27 -5.88
N GLY A 130 20.78 -2.95 -5.27
CA GLY A 130 21.06 -2.82 -3.85
C GLY A 130 22.50 -3.17 -3.54
N MET A 131 23.04 -2.48 -2.56
CA MET A 131 24.45 -2.54 -2.24
C MET A 131 24.70 -2.34 -0.75
N ALA A 132 25.68 -3.04 -0.21
CA ALA A 132 26.17 -2.84 1.14
C ALA A 132 27.69 -2.98 1.19
N PHE A 133 28.36 -2.01 1.81
CA PHE A 133 29.80 -2.12 2.08
C PHE A 133 30.01 -2.80 3.44
N ILE A 134 30.66 -3.96 3.43
CA ILE A 134 30.82 -4.82 4.61
C ILE A 134 32.27 -5.31 4.66
N GLN A 135 32.99 -4.98 5.73
CA GLN A 135 34.35 -5.47 6.01
C GLN A 135 35.31 -5.31 4.79
N GLY A 136 35.35 -4.09 4.23
CA GLY A 136 36.24 -3.76 3.10
C GLY A 136 35.81 -4.34 1.75
N ALA A 137 34.57 -4.85 1.63
CA ALA A 137 34.03 -5.36 0.37
C ALA A 137 32.67 -4.75 0.06
N LEU A 138 32.41 -4.51 -1.22
CA LEU A 138 31.11 -4.08 -1.70
C LEU A 138 30.29 -5.31 -2.11
N TYR A 139 29.23 -5.59 -1.38
CA TYR A 139 28.24 -6.60 -1.73
C TYR A 139 27.19 -5.94 -2.62
N VAL A 140 26.90 -6.53 -3.78
CA VAL A 140 25.88 -6.02 -4.69
C VAL A 140 24.93 -7.12 -5.15
N VAL A 141 23.65 -6.78 -5.23
CA VAL A 141 22.67 -7.61 -5.93
C VAL A 141 22.53 -7.11 -7.35
N GLN A 142 23.14 -7.84 -8.29
CA GLN A 142 23.21 -7.46 -9.69
C GLN A 142 22.09 -8.13 -10.48
N HIS A 143 21.34 -7.32 -11.23
CA HIS A 143 20.34 -7.79 -12.17
C HIS A 143 20.97 -8.49 -13.37
N GLY A 144 20.32 -9.58 -13.76
CA GLY A 144 20.62 -10.38 -14.93
C GLY A 144 20.08 -9.76 -16.21
N ASP A 145 20.09 -10.55 -17.29
CA ASP A 145 19.38 -10.26 -18.53
C ASP A 145 18.28 -11.32 -18.64
N HIS A 146 17.04 -10.90 -18.69
CA HIS A 146 15.90 -11.83 -18.69
C HIS A 146 15.41 -12.19 -20.09
N SER A 147 16.04 -11.62 -21.14
CA SER A 147 15.68 -11.91 -22.52
C SER A 147 15.92 -13.38 -22.88
N GLU A 148 15.03 -13.96 -23.69
CA GLU A 148 15.17 -15.35 -24.15
C GLU A 148 16.47 -15.58 -24.93
N GLN A 149 16.99 -14.54 -25.59
CA GLN A 149 18.14 -14.61 -26.49
C GLN A 149 19.47 -14.53 -25.74
N ASN A 150 19.51 -13.90 -24.56
CA ASN A 150 20.75 -13.60 -23.84
C ASN A 150 20.55 -13.73 -22.32
N PHE A 151 19.86 -14.78 -21.88
CA PHE A 151 19.57 -14.95 -20.46
C PHE A 151 20.84 -14.96 -19.61
N ARG A 152 20.91 -14.06 -18.62
CA ARG A 152 21.88 -14.10 -17.53
C ARG A 152 21.11 -14.10 -16.21
N PRO A 153 21.47 -14.96 -15.25
CA PRO A 153 20.81 -14.97 -13.95
C PRO A 153 21.14 -13.71 -13.15
N GLU A 154 20.27 -13.38 -12.22
CA GLU A 154 20.58 -12.41 -11.17
C GLU A 154 21.58 -13.05 -10.20
N VAL A 155 22.47 -12.24 -9.62
CA VAL A 155 23.61 -12.74 -8.85
C VAL A 155 23.92 -11.84 -7.66
N LEU A 156 24.30 -12.45 -6.55
CA LEU A 156 24.95 -11.76 -5.44
C LEU A 156 26.46 -11.78 -5.66
N LEU A 157 27.05 -10.59 -5.81
CA LEU A 157 28.49 -10.42 -5.98
C LEU A 157 29.11 -9.83 -4.71
N ARG A 158 30.34 -10.25 -4.44
CA ARG A 158 31.26 -9.60 -3.51
C ARG A 158 32.41 -8.99 -4.29
N LEU A 159 32.48 -7.67 -4.31
CA LEU A 159 33.47 -6.89 -5.03
C LEU A 159 34.53 -6.37 -4.07
N ARG A 160 35.81 -6.40 -4.48
CA ARG A 160 36.92 -5.88 -3.69
C ARG A 160 37.88 -5.08 -4.55
N ASP A 161 38.61 -4.20 -3.88
CA ASP A 161 39.86 -3.61 -4.33
C ASP A 161 40.98 -4.43 -3.65
N THR A 162 41.79 -5.13 -4.42
CA THR A 162 42.84 -6.03 -3.89
C THR A 162 44.25 -5.46 -4.01
N ASP A 163 44.45 -4.40 -4.79
CA ASP A 163 45.74 -3.74 -4.97
C ASP A 163 45.85 -2.37 -4.28
N GLY A 164 44.75 -1.84 -3.74
CA GLY A 164 44.67 -0.60 -3.00
C GLY A 164 44.71 0.65 -3.88
N ASP A 165 44.44 0.53 -5.19
CA ASP A 165 44.36 1.66 -6.11
C ASP A 165 43.03 2.43 -6.05
N ASP A 166 42.18 2.06 -5.09
CA ASP A 166 40.85 2.60 -4.92
C ASP A 166 39.95 2.29 -6.14
N LYS A 167 40.13 1.14 -6.80
CA LYS A 167 39.19 0.60 -7.79
C LYS A 167 38.87 -0.84 -7.47
N LEU A 168 37.63 -1.21 -7.77
CA LEU A 168 37.21 -2.59 -7.63
C LEU A 168 37.83 -3.39 -8.79
N ASP A 169 38.53 -4.48 -8.47
CA ASP A 169 39.30 -5.30 -9.42
C ASP A 169 38.86 -6.78 -9.43
N THR A 170 38.15 -7.21 -8.39
CA THR A 170 37.70 -8.59 -8.21
C THR A 170 36.20 -8.66 -7.97
N ALA A 171 35.57 -9.68 -8.55
CA ALA A 171 34.16 -9.97 -8.37
C ALA A 171 33.96 -11.47 -8.09
N GLU A 172 33.67 -11.79 -6.83
CA GLU A 172 33.32 -13.14 -6.42
C GLU A 172 31.81 -13.34 -6.52
N ARG A 173 31.39 -14.34 -7.30
CA ARG A 173 29.99 -14.76 -7.40
C ARG A 173 29.66 -15.65 -6.22
N LEU A 174 28.89 -15.15 -5.26
CA LEU A 174 28.53 -15.91 -4.06
C LEU A 174 27.46 -16.96 -4.35
N PHE A 175 26.38 -16.56 -5.03
CA PHE A 175 25.37 -17.47 -5.59
C PHE A 175 24.43 -16.75 -6.57
N GLU A 176 23.77 -17.55 -7.40
CA GLU A 176 22.81 -17.11 -8.41
C GLU A 176 21.37 -17.33 -7.95
N PHE A 177 20.46 -16.49 -8.43
CA PHE A 177 19.04 -16.60 -8.14
C PHE A 177 18.32 -17.30 -9.30
N PRO A 178 17.54 -18.35 -9.03
CA PRO A 178 16.82 -19.04 -10.09
C PRO A 178 15.70 -18.15 -10.63
N ARG A 179 15.57 -18.12 -11.97
CA ARG A 179 14.41 -17.53 -12.64
C ARG A 179 13.14 -18.31 -12.30
N VAL A 180 12.02 -17.63 -12.11
CA VAL A 180 10.70 -18.29 -12.09
C VAL A 180 10.32 -18.66 -13.53
N THR A 181 10.17 -19.96 -13.81
CA THR A 181 9.77 -20.46 -15.13
C THR A 181 8.31 -20.09 -15.43
N GLY A 182 8.03 -19.67 -16.68
CA GLY A 182 6.68 -19.45 -17.19
C GLY A 182 6.27 -18.01 -17.47
N ASP A 183 7.07 -17.01 -17.06
CA ASP A 183 6.80 -15.60 -17.38
C ASP A 183 7.67 -15.16 -18.57
N ALA A 184 7.05 -14.97 -19.73
CA ALA A 184 7.68 -14.41 -20.93
C ALA A 184 7.90 -12.87 -20.82
N ALA A 185 7.44 -12.26 -19.72
CA ALA A 185 7.60 -10.84 -19.47
C ALA A 185 8.93 -10.57 -18.76
N ASN A 186 9.85 -9.88 -19.44
CA ASN A 186 11.12 -9.33 -18.92
C ASN A 186 10.91 -8.27 -17.82
N TRP A 187 10.21 -8.60 -16.73
CA TRP A 187 9.86 -7.65 -15.68
C TRP A 187 10.85 -7.70 -14.52
N TYR A 188 12.02 -7.10 -14.71
CA TYR A 188 13.09 -6.96 -13.72
C TYR A 188 12.71 -6.06 -12.52
N GLU A 189 11.57 -5.37 -12.56
CA GLU A 189 11.21 -4.39 -11.53
C GLU A 189 10.75 -4.99 -10.20
N HIS A 190 10.43 -6.28 -10.17
CA HIS A 190 9.94 -7.01 -8.98
C HIS A 190 10.86 -8.19 -8.63
N SER A 191 12.12 -8.10 -9.03
CA SER A 191 13.10 -9.16 -8.82
C SER A 191 13.93 -8.87 -7.57
N LEU A 192 15.26 -8.93 -7.65
CA LEU A 192 16.15 -8.81 -6.50
C LEU A 192 16.43 -7.33 -6.21
N HIS A 193 16.26 -6.88 -4.96
CA HIS A 193 16.33 -5.45 -4.67
C HIS A 193 17.45 -5.05 -3.73
N ALA A 194 17.46 -5.50 -2.47
CA ALA A 194 18.46 -5.04 -1.50
C ALA A 194 19.25 -6.17 -0.84
N VAL A 195 20.49 -5.83 -0.45
CA VAL A 195 21.33 -6.59 0.47
C VAL A 195 21.74 -5.68 1.62
N VAL A 196 21.52 -6.11 2.87
CA VAL A 196 21.89 -5.33 4.06
C VAL A 196 22.66 -6.20 5.06
N PRO A 197 23.60 -5.61 5.84
CA PRO A 197 24.31 -6.35 6.87
C PRO A 197 23.38 -6.75 8.01
N GLY A 198 23.57 -7.96 8.53
CA GLY A 198 22.94 -8.43 9.76
C GLY A 198 23.53 -7.73 10.99
N PRO A 199 22.74 -7.57 12.07
CA PRO A 199 23.21 -6.94 13.31
C PRO A 199 24.30 -7.76 14.04
N ASP A 200 24.52 -9.02 13.65
CA ASP A 200 25.58 -9.89 14.17
C ASP A 200 26.96 -9.63 13.54
N GLY A 201 27.02 -8.80 12.49
CA GLY A 201 28.25 -8.52 11.73
C GLY A 201 28.82 -9.72 10.96
N LYS A 202 28.07 -10.82 10.87
CA LYS A 202 28.48 -12.11 10.28
C LYS A 202 27.51 -12.60 9.21
N SER A 203 26.39 -11.93 9.03
CA SER A 203 25.38 -12.30 8.06
C SER A 203 25.00 -11.13 7.16
N ILE A 204 24.44 -11.48 6.01
CA ILE A 204 23.75 -10.58 5.10
C ILE A 204 22.29 -11.00 5.00
N TYR A 205 21.43 -10.03 4.79
CA TYR A 205 20.02 -10.23 4.52
C TYR A 205 19.72 -9.72 3.11
N ILE A 206 18.95 -10.49 2.35
CA ILE A 206 18.56 -10.18 0.97
C ILE A 206 17.04 -10.15 0.88
N VAL A 207 16.50 -9.14 0.19
CA VAL A 207 15.07 -9.01 -0.09
C VAL A 207 14.82 -9.08 -1.59
N SER A 208 13.76 -9.78 -1.96
CA SER A 208 13.31 -9.92 -3.34
C SER A 208 11.81 -9.75 -3.44
N GLY A 209 11.36 -9.19 -4.56
CA GLY A 209 9.97 -9.21 -4.97
C GLY A 209 9.52 -10.58 -5.49
N ASP A 210 8.30 -10.62 -6.00
CA ASP A 210 7.55 -11.82 -6.40
C ASP A 210 7.99 -12.47 -7.73
N ARG A 211 9.05 -11.97 -8.37
CA ARG A 211 9.54 -12.46 -9.68
C ARG A 211 10.79 -13.34 -9.64
N ASN A 212 11.40 -13.55 -8.48
CA ASN A 212 12.54 -14.46 -8.34
C ASN A 212 12.21 -15.75 -7.61
N GLY A 213 12.84 -16.84 -8.05
CA GLY A 213 12.81 -18.10 -7.35
C GLY A 213 13.68 -18.06 -6.09
N LEU A 214 13.38 -18.97 -5.16
CA LEU A 214 14.14 -19.13 -3.94
C LEU A 214 15.49 -19.81 -4.22
N PRO A 215 16.63 -19.24 -3.80
CA PRO A 215 17.96 -19.83 -4.01
C PRO A 215 18.32 -20.92 -2.98
N CYS A 216 17.39 -21.31 -2.11
CA CYS A 216 17.56 -22.38 -1.14
C CYS A 216 16.24 -23.08 -0.75
N GLU A 217 16.36 -24.28 -0.18
CA GLU A 217 15.22 -25.03 0.35
C GLU A 217 14.93 -24.78 1.82
N LYS A 218 15.99 -24.54 2.60
CA LYS A 218 15.89 -24.26 4.03
C LYS A 218 15.22 -22.90 4.25
N GLY A 219 14.27 -22.86 5.18
CA GLY A 219 13.69 -21.60 5.63
C GLY A 219 12.81 -21.76 6.84
N ARG A 220 12.27 -20.66 7.32
CA ARG A 220 11.50 -20.57 8.58
C ARG A 220 10.00 -20.55 8.38
N THR A 221 9.54 -20.25 7.17
CA THR A 221 8.13 -20.37 6.80
C THR A 221 7.87 -21.79 6.30
N PRO A 222 6.89 -22.53 6.85
CA PRO A 222 6.50 -23.82 6.30
C PRO A 222 6.04 -23.72 4.84
N ARG A 223 6.41 -24.70 3.99
CA ARG A 223 6.17 -24.70 2.52
C ARG A 223 4.73 -24.99 2.10
N HIS A 224 3.78 -24.32 2.72
CA HIS A 224 2.36 -24.40 2.39
C HIS A 224 1.66 -23.04 2.33
N TRP A 225 2.39 -22.03 1.84
CA TRP A 225 1.84 -20.75 1.44
C TRP A 225 1.03 -20.92 0.13
N ASN A 226 -0.26 -21.20 0.28
CA ASN A 226 -1.13 -21.60 -0.81
C ASN A 226 -2.36 -20.69 -0.95
N ARG A 227 -3.03 -20.81 -2.10
CA ARG A 227 -4.32 -20.14 -2.35
C ARG A 227 -5.46 -20.86 -1.65
N ASP A 228 -5.48 -20.79 -0.33
CA ASP A 228 -6.48 -21.43 0.50
C ASP A 228 -7.81 -20.65 0.46
N SER A 229 -8.45 -20.52 -0.71
CA SER A 229 -9.74 -19.82 -0.87
C SER A 229 -10.66 -20.52 -1.85
N TRP A 230 -11.96 -20.25 -1.71
CA TRP A 230 -12.99 -20.81 -2.59
C TRP A 230 -12.71 -20.49 -4.06
N GLY A 231 -12.88 -21.49 -4.93
CA GLY A 231 -12.62 -21.36 -6.37
C GLY A 231 -11.17 -21.59 -6.79
N HIS A 232 -10.24 -21.75 -5.85
CA HIS A 232 -8.86 -22.14 -6.14
C HIS A 232 -8.64 -23.63 -5.90
N GLN A 233 -7.94 -24.28 -6.83
CA GLN A 233 -7.44 -25.64 -6.62
C GLN A 233 -6.17 -25.56 -5.78
N PHE A 234 -6.05 -26.46 -4.80
CA PHE A 234 -4.81 -26.62 -4.05
C PHE A 234 -3.66 -26.97 -5.01
N ALA A 235 -2.56 -26.24 -4.91
CA ALA A 235 -1.32 -26.53 -5.62
C ALA A 235 -0.32 -27.14 -4.64
N LYS A 236 0.30 -28.25 -5.02
CA LYS A 236 1.35 -28.88 -4.21
C LYS A 236 2.62 -28.03 -4.16
N GLU A 237 2.94 -27.38 -5.28
CA GLU A 237 4.00 -26.37 -5.35
C GLU A 237 3.42 -25.02 -4.94
N PRO A 238 3.94 -24.39 -3.88
CA PRO A 238 3.30 -23.23 -3.31
C PRO A 238 3.48 -22.01 -4.23
N TYR A 239 2.52 -21.09 -4.21
CA TYR A 239 2.55 -19.90 -5.05
C TYR A 239 3.65 -18.95 -4.56
N SER A 240 4.62 -18.58 -5.41
CA SER A 240 5.70 -17.70 -4.98
C SER A 240 5.19 -16.27 -4.74
N GLY A 241 5.57 -15.69 -3.61
CA GLY A 241 5.60 -14.25 -3.40
C GLY A 241 7.03 -13.80 -3.10
N GLY A 242 7.23 -12.50 -2.97
CA GLY A 242 8.49 -11.91 -2.51
C GLY A 242 8.86 -12.43 -1.12
N TRP A 243 10.16 -12.41 -0.85
CA TRP A 243 10.77 -13.09 0.28
C TRP A 243 11.94 -12.31 0.85
N VAL A 244 12.27 -12.60 2.10
CA VAL A 244 13.50 -12.14 2.76
C VAL A 244 14.31 -13.36 3.15
N MET A 245 15.61 -13.32 2.90
CA MET A 245 16.55 -14.39 3.19
C MET A 245 17.75 -13.91 3.99
N ARG A 246 18.28 -14.75 4.86
CA ARG A 246 19.59 -14.61 5.51
C ARG A 246 20.61 -15.52 4.84
N ALA A 247 21.85 -15.05 4.71
CA ALA A 247 23.03 -15.88 4.41
C ALA A 247 24.22 -15.43 5.25
N ASP A 248 25.25 -16.26 5.38
CA ASP A 248 26.54 -15.84 5.93
C ASP A 248 27.28 -14.93 4.92
N LEU A 249 28.31 -14.21 5.36
CA LEU A 249 29.07 -13.27 4.50
C LEU A 249 29.73 -13.93 3.25
N ASP A 250 29.90 -15.25 3.24
CA ASP A 250 30.40 -16.03 2.10
C ASP A 250 29.28 -16.61 1.22
N GLY A 251 28.01 -16.24 1.49
CA GLY A 251 26.84 -16.70 0.76
C GLY A 251 26.35 -18.12 1.10
N LYS A 252 26.97 -18.78 2.09
CA LYS A 252 26.52 -20.09 2.60
C LYS A 252 25.42 -19.95 3.66
N ASN A 253 24.93 -21.09 4.15
CA ASN A 253 23.92 -21.19 5.22
C ASN A 253 22.66 -20.33 4.97
N ARG A 254 22.19 -20.37 3.71
CA ARG A 254 21.03 -19.63 3.23
C ARG A 254 19.74 -20.14 3.87
N GLU A 255 18.93 -19.24 4.42
CA GLU A 255 17.59 -19.54 4.90
C GLU A 255 16.61 -18.39 4.64
N TYR A 256 15.47 -18.68 4.01
CA TYR A 256 14.40 -17.68 3.89
C TYR A 256 13.65 -17.53 5.22
N LEU A 257 13.32 -16.29 5.59
CA LEU A 257 12.72 -15.94 6.86
C LEU A 257 11.21 -15.84 6.73
N CYS A 258 10.74 -15.12 5.72
CA CYS A 258 9.33 -14.88 5.43
C CYS A 258 9.03 -15.04 3.93
N MET A 259 7.75 -15.16 3.59
CA MET A 259 7.22 -15.21 2.22
C MET A 259 6.06 -14.22 2.07
N GLY A 260 5.49 -14.10 0.87
CA GLY A 260 4.24 -13.39 0.64
C GLY A 260 4.33 -11.86 0.67
N LEU A 261 5.52 -11.32 0.39
CA LEU A 261 5.69 -9.91 0.00
C LEU A 261 5.38 -9.75 -1.50
N ARG A 262 5.19 -8.53 -1.99
CA ARG A 262 5.00 -8.30 -3.44
C ARG A 262 6.27 -7.79 -4.09
N ASN A 263 6.69 -6.60 -3.68
CA ASN A 263 7.83 -5.92 -4.24
C ASN A 263 8.40 -4.98 -3.17
N SER A 264 9.03 -5.59 -2.17
CA SER A 264 9.74 -4.89 -1.10
C SER A 264 11.14 -4.53 -1.61
N TYR A 265 11.39 -3.24 -1.76
CA TYR A 265 12.61 -2.75 -2.41
C TYR A 265 13.81 -2.75 -1.47
N ASP A 266 13.58 -2.48 -0.18
CA ASP A 266 14.66 -2.37 0.79
C ASP A 266 14.19 -2.77 2.20
N MET A 267 15.12 -2.95 3.12
CA MET A 267 14.85 -3.33 4.51
C MET A 267 15.88 -2.78 5.48
N ALA A 268 15.47 -2.52 6.73
CA ALA A 268 16.38 -2.02 7.75
C ALA A 268 16.13 -2.65 9.13
N PHE A 269 17.21 -2.91 9.86
CA PHE A 269 17.18 -3.34 11.25
C PHE A 269 17.08 -2.14 12.18
N ASN A 270 16.22 -2.24 13.19
CA ASN A 270 16.28 -1.31 14.32
C ASN A 270 17.41 -1.69 15.30
N ARG A 271 17.69 -0.84 16.29
CA ARG A 271 18.70 -1.09 17.36
C ARG A 271 18.51 -2.40 18.13
N ARG A 272 17.30 -2.97 18.09
CA ARG A 272 16.91 -4.19 18.81
C ARG A 272 17.00 -5.44 17.91
N GLY A 273 17.47 -5.29 16.68
CA GLY A 273 17.59 -6.37 15.70
C GLY A 273 16.26 -6.85 15.15
N ASP A 274 15.19 -6.06 15.24
CA ASP A 274 13.94 -6.31 14.51
C ASP A 274 14.03 -5.69 13.11
N LEU A 275 13.51 -6.41 12.10
CA LEU A 275 13.65 -6.07 10.69
C LEU A 275 12.34 -5.46 10.14
N PHE A 276 12.44 -4.43 9.32
CA PHE A 276 11.30 -3.71 8.73
C PHE A 276 11.51 -3.46 7.24
N THR A 277 10.41 -3.32 6.50
CA THR A 277 10.40 -3.00 5.07
C THR A 277 9.20 -2.11 4.73
N TYR A 278 9.23 -1.52 3.53
CA TYR A 278 8.11 -0.84 2.90
C TYR A 278 7.73 -1.63 1.63
N ASP A 279 6.61 -2.34 1.67
CA ASP A 279 6.19 -3.27 0.61
C ASP A 279 5.18 -2.61 -0.33
N SER A 280 5.28 -2.95 -1.62
CA SER A 280 4.47 -2.36 -2.70
C SER A 280 3.01 -2.81 -2.67
N ASP A 281 2.15 -1.99 -3.27
CA ASP A 281 0.73 -2.26 -3.45
C ASP A 281 0.43 -3.06 -4.72
N LEU A 282 -0.85 -3.33 -4.98
CA LEU A 282 -1.34 -3.70 -6.32
C LEU A 282 -2.40 -2.69 -6.77
N GLU A 283 -1.97 -1.54 -7.33
CA GLU A 283 -2.87 -0.47 -7.81
C GLU A 283 -3.98 -0.97 -8.75
N ASN A 284 -3.75 -2.06 -9.49
CA ASN A 284 -4.76 -2.66 -10.36
C ASN A 284 -5.99 -3.19 -9.61
N ASP A 285 -5.80 -3.69 -8.38
CA ASP A 285 -6.87 -4.23 -7.55
C ASP A 285 -7.59 -3.14 -6.74
N PHE A 286 -7.14 -1.90 -6.84
CA PHE A 286 -7.77 -0.78 -6.14
C PHE A 286 -9.29 -0.75 -6.39
N GLY A 287 -10.08 -0.59 -5.34
CA GLY A 287 -11.54 -0.64 -5.37
C GLY A 287 -12.13 -2.05 -5.22
N LEU A 288 -11.29 -3.08 -5.06
CA LEU A 288 -11.73 -4.44 -4.74
C LEU A 288 -11.57 -4.74 -3.24
N PRO A 289 -12.36 -5.68 -2.68
CA PRO A 289 -12.34 -6.02 -1.24
C PRO A 289 -10.99 -6.48 -0.70
N ASN A 290 -10.11 -6.91 -1.60
CA ASN A 290 -8.82 -7.48 -1.30
C ASN A 290 -7.65 -6.58 -1.75
N TYR A 291 -7.91 -5.34 -2.15
CA TYR A 291 -6.84 -4.39 -2.45
C TYR A 291 -5.86 -4.28 -1.27
N ARG A 292 -4.57 -4.31 -1.60
CA ARG A 292 -3.48 -4.13 -0.64
C ARG A 292 -2.71 -2.87 -1.04
N PRO A 293 -2.79 -1.79 -0.25
CA PRO A 293 -1.98 -0.61 -0.46
C PRO A 293 -0.51 -0.86 -0.09
N THR A 294 0.34 0.12 -0.36
CA THR A 294 1.74 0.07 0.06
C THR A 294 1.74 0.13 1.58
N ALA A 295 2.67 -0.57 2.21
CA ALA A 295 2.58 -0.74 3.65
C ALA A 295 3.93 -0.91 4.34
N ILE A 296 4.04 -0.28 5.51
CA ILE A 296 5.15 -0.53 6.44
C ILE A 296 4.91 -1.89 7.09
N ARG A 297 5.90 -2.77 7.02
CA ARG A 297 5.83 -4.13 7.56
C ARG A 297 7.01 -4.39 8.49
N GLN A 298 6.74 -5.13 9.57
CA GLN A 298 7.79 -5.86 10.28
C GLN A 298 8.00 -7.19 9.58
N ILE A 299 9.25 -7.60 9.38
CA ILE A 299 9.59 -8.95 8.93
C ILE A 299 9.73 -9.83 10.17
N LEU A 300 8.90 -10.86 10.25
CA LEU A 300 8.90 -11.84 11.34
C LEU A 300 9.35 -13.20 10.81
N SER A 301 9.87 -14.03 11.70
CA SER A 301 10.26 -15.38 11.34
C SER A 301 9.03 -16.23 11.03
N GLY A 302 9.03 -16.89 9.88
CA GLY A 302 8.02 -17.87 9.52
C GLY A 302 6.65 -17.31 9.16
N THR A 303 6.59 -16.05 8.71
CA THR A 303 5.35 -15.38 8.33
C THR A 303 5.12 -15.33 6.83
N ASP A 304 3.84 -15.27 6.46
CA ASP A 304 3.36 -15.01 5.11
C ASP A 304 2.73 -13.62 5.08
N GLY A 305 3.26 -12.73 4.24
CA GLY A 305 2.71 -11.38 4.06
C GLY A 305 1.33 -11.39 3.41
N GLY A 306 0.94 -12.45 2.70
CA GLY A 306 -0.36 -12.63 2.05
C GLY A 306 -0.41 -12.19 0.58
N TRP A 307 0.72 -12.00 -0.07
CA TRP A 307 0.78 -11.93 -1.53
C TRP A 307 0.83 -13.35 -2.11
N GLY A 308 -0.16 -13.70 -2.93
CA GLY A 308 -0.32 -15.05 -3.49
C GLY A 308 -0.23 -15.13 -5.02
N GLY A 309 0.27 -14.08 -5.69
CA GLY A 309 0.31 -13.98 -7.15
C GLY A 309 1.66 -14.39 -7.75
N ARG A 310 1.64 -15.26 -8.77
CA ARG A 310 2.74 -15.33 -9.74
C ARG A 310 2.58 -14.17 -10.72
N ALA A 311 3.69 -13.61 -11.19
CA ALA A 311 3.96 -13.45 -12.61
C ALA A 311 2.78 -13.81 -13.55
N GLY A 312 1.98 -12.83 -13.97
CA GLY A 312 0.88 -13.00 -14.92
C GLY A 312 -0.51 -13.35 -14.36
N GLU A 313 -0.61 -13.82 -13.12
CA GLU A 313 -1.87 -14.26 -12.49
C GLU A 313 -2.50 -13.19 -11.58
N MET A 314 -2.31 -11.90 -11.91
CA MET A 314 -2.71 -10.71 -11.14
C MET A 314 -4.20 -10.65 -10.81
N LEU A 315 -4.66 -11.48 -9.88
CA LEU A 315 -6.07 -11.64 -9.59
C LEU A 315 -6.39 -11.57 -8.10
N TRP A 316 -5.48 -11.94 -7.19
CA TRP A 316 -5.83 -12.01 -5.77
C TRP A 316 -4.70 -11.73 -4.79
N SER A 317 -4.98 -10.76 -3.92
CA SER A 317 -4.30 -10.47 -2.67
C SER A 317 -5.06 -11.08 -1.48
N TRP A 318 -4.36 -11.59 -0.46
CA TRP A 318 -5.02 -12.13 0.75
C TRP A 318 -5.28 -11.05 1.79
N THR A 319 -6.39 -11.22 2.50
CA THR A 319 -6.88 -10.27 3.48
C THR A 319 -6.14 -10.39 4.82
N PRO A 320 -5.72 -9.28 5.43
CA PRO A 320 -5.01 -9.30 6.72
C PRO A 320 -5.88 -9.76 7.90
N LYS A 321 -7.19 -9.99 7.69
CA LYS A 321 -8.08 -10.55 8.71
C LYS A 321 -7.85 -12.04 8.98
N TRP A 322 -7.21 -12.78 8.07
CA TRP A 322 -6.90 -14.19 8.28
C TRP A 322 -5.65 -14.37 9.11
N GLU A 323 -5.71 -15.28 10.08
CA GLU A 323 -4.70 -15.38 11.14
C GLU A 323 -3.34 -15.89 10.64
N GLU A 324 -3.32 -16.65 9.55
CA GLU A 324 -2.12 -17.13 8.88
C GLU A 324 -1.37 -16.05 8.10
N ILE A 325 -2.02 -14.92 7.81
CA ILE A 325 -1.44 -13.79 7.09
C ILE A 325 -0.93 -12.77 8.10
N GLN A 326 0.30 -12.28 7.93
CA GLN A 326 0.83 -11.20 8.77
C GLN A 326 0.27 -9.85 8.30
N PRO A 327 -0.44 -9.11 9.18
CA PRO A 327 -0.93 -7.79 8.83
C PRO A 327 0.23 -6.80 8.71
N PRO A 328 0.10 -5.76 7.85
CA PRO A 328 1.02 -4.64 7.89
C PRO A 328 0.95 -3.90 9.22
N LEU A 329 2.02 -3.16 9.57
CA LEU A 329 2.00 -2.25 10.72
C LEU A 329 1.18 -1.01 10.41
N TYR A 330 1.24 -0.53 9.17
CA TYR A 330 0.52 0.64 8.69
C TYR A 330 0.38 0.61 7.16
N ASN A 331 -0.83 0.87 6.67
CA ASN A 331 -1.13 1.04 5.24
C ASN A 331 -0.97 2.52 4.82
N ILE A 332 -0.08 2.81 3.87
CA ILE A 332 0.19 4.19 3.41
C ILE A 332 -0.79 4.64 2.32
N GLY A 333 -1.13 3.74 1.39
CA GLY A 333 -1.98 4.03 0.23
C GLY A 333 -1.30 3.63 -1.08
N PRO A 334 -1.62 4.25 -2.22
CA PRO A 334 -0.87 4.01 -3.46
C PRO A 334 0.55 4.56 -3.36
N GLY A 335 1.47 3.94 -4.09
CA GLY A 335 2.85 4.40 -4.14
C GLY A 335 3.80 3.37 -4.73
N SER A 336 5.06 3.78 -4.85
CA SER A 336 6.13 2.89 -5.30
C SER A 336 7.27 2.91 -4.29
N PRO A 337 7.21 2.06 -3.25
CA PRO A 337 8.24 1.94 -2.22
C PRO A 337 9.63 1.71 -2.80
N THR A 338 10.63 2.41 -2.24
CA THR A 338 12.05 2.26 -2.59
C THR A 338 12.91 2.12 -1.34
N GLY A 339 14.05 2.80 -1.25
CA GLY A 339 14.97 2.70 -0.12
C GLY A 339 14.32 2.94 1.23
N VAL A 340 14.82 2.24 2.25
CA VAL A 340 14.46 2.46 3.65
C VAL A 340 15.71 2.43 4.54
N CYS A 341 15.84 3.36 5.48
CA CYS A 341 16.92 3.28 6.47
C CYS A 341 16.50 3.90 7.80
N PHE A 342 17.14 3.49 8.89
CA PHE A 342 16.99 4.20 10.16
C PHE A 342 17.93 5.40 10.21
N GLY A 343 17.52 6.47 10.90
CA GLY A 343 18.33 7.68 11.12
C GLY A 343 19.56 7.51 12.02
N TYR A 344 20.05 6.28 12.23
CA TYR A 344 21.13 6.00 13.16
C TYR A 344 22.43 6.69 12.74
N GLY A 345 23.04 7.37 13.71
CA GLY A 345 24.27 8.14 13.49
C GLY A 345 24.03 9.54 12.91
N ALA A 346 22.80 9.88 12.48
CA ALA A 346 22.51 11.22 12.00
C ALA A 346 22.52 12.23 13.15
N ARG A 347 23.02 13.45 12.90
CA ARG A 347 22.89 14.59 13.83
C ARG A 347 21.48 15.19 13.77
N PHE A 348 20.49 14.35 14.00
CA PHE A 348 19.08 14.71 14.06
C PHE A 348 18.59 14.64 15.52
N PRO A 349 17.43 15.22 15.85
CA PRO A 349 16.80 15.00 17.15
C PRO A 349 16.54 13.50 17.39
N ALA A 350 16.56 13.08 18.65
CA ALA A 350 16.49 11.67 19.02
C ALA A 350 15.34 10.90 18.34
N ARG A 351 14.16 11.52 18.22
CA ARG A 351 12.98 10.91 17.55
C ARG A 351 13.24 10.53 16.09
N TYR A 352 14.06 11.30 15.37
CA TYR A 352 14.40 11.05 13.97
C TYR A 352 15.63 10.17 13.80
N GLN A 353 16.48 10.06 14.82
CA GLN A 353 17.55 9.06 14.83
C GLN A 353 16.96 7.65 14.87
N ASP A 354 15.87 7.45 15.61
CA ASP A 354 15.21 6.14 15.75
C ASP A 354 14.04 5.92 14.78
N ALA A 355 13.74 6.90 13.92
CA ALA A 355 12.72 6.76 12.87
C ALA A 355 13.23 5.92 11.70
N LEU A 356 12.33 5.12 11.12
CA LEU A 356 12.53 4.44 9.84
C LEU A 356 12.15 5.41 8.73
N PHE A 357 13.14 5.94 8.00
CA PHE A 357 12.89 6.69 6.79
C PHE A 357 12.45 5.74 5.67
N ALA A 358 11.30 6.00 5.06
CA ALA A 358 10.73 5.16 4.00
C ALA A 358 10.37 5.99 2.77
N CYS A 359 10.92 5.64 1.62
CA CYS A 359 10.82 6.41 0.38
C CYS A 359 9.72 5.88 -0.57
N ASP A 360 9.15 6.80 -1.34
CA ASP A 360 8.18 6.55 -2.40
C ASP A 360 8.61 7.29 -3.68
N TRP A 361 8.83 6.50 -4.72
CA TRP A 361 9.31 6.94 -6.01
C TRP A 361 8.24 7.65 -6.85
N SER A 362 7.04 7.08 -6.96
CA SER A 362 6.00 7.55 -7.89
C SER A 362 5.49 8.93 -7.51
N TYR A 363 5.34 9.16 -6.21
CA TYR A 363 4.79 10.40 -5.67
C TYR A 363 5.84 11.32 -5.08
N GLY A 364 7.12 10.89 -5.06
CA GLY A 364 8.25 11.67 -4.60
C GLY A 364 8.16 12.10 -3.15
N ARG A 365 8.06 11.12 -2.25
CA ARG A 365 7.83 11.34 -0.82
C ARG A 365 8.81 10.52 0.00
N MET A 366 9.15 11.05 1.17
CA MET A 366 9.83 10.31 2.22
C MET A 366 9.05 10.50 3.52
N PHE A 367 8.82 9.41 4.23
CA PHE A 367 8.21 9.42 5.55
C PHE A 367 9.27 9.14 6.61
N ALA A 368 9.21 9.86 7.73
CA ALA A 368 9.85 9.43 8.97
C ALA A 368 8.84 8.58 9.74
N VAL A 369 9.02 7.25 9.75
CA VAL A 369 8.09 6.33 10.39
C VAL A 369 8.53 6.06 11.82
N HIS A 370 7.71 6.53 12.77
CA HIS A 370 7.95 6.35 14.20
C HIS A 370 7.39 5.00 14.66
N LEU A 371 8.27 4.13 15.15
CA LEU A 371 7.92 2.78 15.57
C LEU A 371 7.82 2.71 17.09
N THR A 372 6.63 2.40 17.61
CA THR A 372 6.39 2.24 19.05
C THR A 372 6.19 0.76 19.38
N PRO A 373 6.97 0.16 20.30
CA PRO A 373 6.75 -1.21 20.74
C PRO A 373 5.32 -1.44 21.26
N LYS A 374 4.66 -2.48 20.76
CA LYS A 374 3.30 -2.88 21.15
C LYS A 374 3.21 -4.40 21.21
N GLY A 375 3.14 -4.94 22.43
CA GLY A 375 3.22 -6.37 22.66
C GLY A 375 4.52 -6.95 22.09
N ALA A 376 4.44 -8.05 21.35
CA ALA A 376 5.58 -8.70 20.70
C ALA A 376 5.96 -8.11 19.32
N SER A 377 5.33 -7.02 18.93
CA SER A 377 5.52 -6.31 17.66
C SER A 377 5.53 -4.79 17.90
N TYR A 378 5.09 -4.01 16.90
CA TYR A 378 5.14 -2.56 16.88
C TYR A 378 3.80 -1.98 16.38
N SER A 379 3.53 -0.73 16.74
CA SER A 379 2.70 0.16 15.94
C SER A 379 3.59 1.12 15.16
N ALA A 380 3.15 1.54 13.99
CA ALA A 380 3.88 2.48 13.14
C ALA A 380 3.07 3.78 12.94
N GLU A 381 3.75 4.91 13.03
CA GLU A 381 3.20 6.23 12.75
C GLU A 381 4.07 6.95 11.70
N PRO A 382 3.68 6.89 10.42
CA PRO A 382 4.34 7.64 9.35
C PRO A 382 4.08 9.15 9.49
N GLU A 383 5.16 9.93 9.58
CA GLU A 383 5.19 11.39 9.51
C GLU A 383 5.73 11.80 8.12
N PRO A 384 5.00 12.61 7.32
CA PRO A 384 5.58 13.19 6.10
C PRO A 384 6.85 13.97 6.44
N PHE A 385 7.98 13.61 5.83
CA PHE A 385 9.27 14.18 6.18
C PHE A 385 9.81 15.10 5.09
N LEU A 386 9.79 14.65 3.84
CA LEU A 386 10.02 15.51 2.68
C LEU A 386 9.20 15.04 1.48
N SER A 387 8.92 15.97 0.58
CA SER A 387 8.21 15.67 -0.65
C SER A 387 8.48 16.73 -1.72
N ALA A 388 8.45 16.27 -2.97
CA ALA A 388 8.27 17.15 -4.11
C ALA A 388 7.68 16.38 -5.28
N GLN A 389 6.99 17.07 -6.16
CA GLN A 389 6.48 16.48 -7.40
C GLN A 389 7.65 16.29 -8.37
N GLY A 390 7.73 15.12 -9.01
CA GLY A 390 8.87 14.78 -9.87
C GLY A 390 10.16 14.49 -9.10
N LEU A 391 10.05 13.99 -7.86
CA LEU A 391 11.18 13.58 -7.02
C LEU A 391 11.28 12.05 -6.92
N PRO A 392 11.73 11.33 -7.97
CA PRO A 392 11.78 9.86 -7.97
C PRO A 392 12.86 9.32 -7.01
N ILE A 393 12.59 9.31 -5.70
CA ILE A 393 13.55 8.88 -4.68
C ILE A 393 13.84 7.39 -4.86
N ALA A 394 15.08 7.05 -5.16
CA ALA A 394 15.52 5.69 -5.45
C ALA A 394 16.11 5.00 -4.22
N ASP A 395 16.93 5.71 -3.45
CA ASP A 395 17.63 5.12 -2.30
C ASP A 395 18.11 6.20 -1.30
N LEU A 396 18.50 5.79 -0.09
CA LEU A 396 18.97 6.69 0.98
C LEU A 396 19.87 5.97 2.00
N ALA A 397 20.81 6.72 2.58
CA ALA A 397 21.64 6.24 3.68
C ALA A 397 22.14 7.38 4.56
N VAL A 398 22.43 7.09 5.82
CA VAL A 398 23.07 8.05 6.75
C VAL A 398 24.58 7.97 6.59
N SER A 399 25.22 9.13 6.41
CA SER A 399 26.68 9.21 6.29
C SER A 399 27.37 8.94 7.63
N PRO A 400 28.36 8.02 7.69
CA PRO A 400 29.18 7.83 8.88
C PRO A 400 30.16 8.99 9.13
N ARG A 401 30.39 9.86 8.12
CA ARG A 401 31.39 10.92 8.18
C ARG A 401 30.82 12.25 8.62
N ASP A 402 29.79 12.72 7.94
CA ASP A 402 29.18 14.02 8.24
C ASP A 402 27.86 13.90 8.99
N ALA A 403 27.41 12.67 9.32
CA ALA A 403 26.20 12.42 10.10
C ALA A 403 24.94 13.08 9.50
N ALA A 404 24.91 13.25 8.19
CA ALA A 404 23.74 13.71 7.45
C ALA A 404 23.04 12.52 6.77
N LEU A 405 21.73 12.66 6.52
CA LEU A 405 20.99 11.71 5.69
C LEU A 405 21.18 12.09 4.22
N TYR A 406 21.64 11.17 3.39
CA TYR A 406 21.72 11.35 1.95
C TYR A 406 20.61 10.57 1.26
N PHE A 407 20.07 11.11 0.18
CA PHE A 407 19.15 10.39 -0.68
C PHE A 407 19.46 10.64 -2.15
N LEU A 408 19.15 9.65 -2.96
CA LEU A 408 19.32 9.60 -4.39
C LEU A 408 17.95 9.70 -5.06
N ILE A 409 17.86 10.48 -6.14
CA ILE A 409 16.76 10.36 -7.09
C ILE A 409 17.26 9.75 -8.40
N GLY A 410 16.39 9.02 -9.10
CA GLY A 410 16.69 8.40 -10.38
C GLY A 410 15.83 7.18 -10.66
N GLY A 411 16.29 6.29 -11.53
CA GLY A 411 15.56 5.10 -11.95
C GLY A 411 14.64 5.34 -13.15
N ARG A 412 14.36 4.27 -13.91
CA ARG A 412 13.62 4.28 -15.19
C ARG A 412 14.10 5.34 -16.19
N GLY A 413 15.41 5.62 -16.23
CA GLY A 413 16.00 6.64 -17.11
C GLY A 413 15.66 8.08 -16.75
N THR A 414 15.04 8.34 -15.59
CA THR A 414 14.73 9.70 -15.12
C THR A 414 16.00 10.45 -14.74
N GLN A 415 15.91 11.79 -14.67
CA GLN A 415 17.02 12.64 -14.27
C GLN A 415 17.48 12.30 -12.83
N SER A 416 18.76 11.95 -12.68
CA SER A 416 19.31 11.56 -11.38
C SER A 416 19.96 12.73 -10.64
N GLY A 417 20.00 12.64 -9.32
CA GLY A 417 20.58 13.66 -8.45
C GLY A 417 20.83 13.14 -7.05
N LEU A 418 21.88 13.65 -6.40
CA LEU A 418 22.25 13.33 -5.03
C LEU A 418 21.97 14.53 -4.12
N TYR A 419 21.32 14.26 -3.00
CA TYR A 419 20.94 15.27 -2.02
C TYR A 419 21.41 14.89 -0.63
N ARG A 420 21.59 15.90 0.21
CA ARG A 420 21.92 15.78 1.63
C ARG A 420 20.90 16.53 2.47
N VAL A 421 20.48 15.91 3.57
CA VAL A 421 19.57 16.47 4.57
C VAL A 421 20.31 16.69 5.89
N THR A 422 20.22 17.90 6.42
CA THR A 422 20.82 18.30 7.70
C THR A 422 19.76 18.88 8.64
N TYR A 423 20.01 18.82 9.95
CA TYR A 423 19.18 19.50 10.95
C TYR A 423 19.80 20.85 11.32
N SER A 424 18.98 21.90 11.30
CA SER A 424 19.34 23.28 11.64
C SER A 424 18.43 23.86 12.72
N GLY A 425 17.56 23.05 13.31
CA GLY A 425 16.70 23.45 14.43
C GLY A 425 17.42 23.52 15.77
N VAL A 426 16.64 23.74 16.84
CA VAL A 426 17.14 24.01 18.19
C VAL A 426 17.12 22.80 19.12
N GLU A 427 16.52 21.68 18.72
CA GLU A 427 16.44 20.48 19.55
C GLU A 427 17.80 19.79 19.67
N SER A 428 17.99 19.05 20.76
CA SER A 428 19.22 18.30 20.98
C SER A 428 19.41 17.19 19.95
N THR A 429 20.60 17.15 19.35
CA THR A 429 21.05 16.09 18.44
C THR A 429 22.00 15.10 19.11
N ALA A 430 22.00 15.03 20.44
CA ALA A 430 22.77 14.02 21.17
C ALA A 430 22.29 12.61 20.78
N THR A 431 23.20 11.64 20.78
CA THR A 431 22.88 10.26 20.41
C THR A 431 21.72 9.73 21.24
N ALA A 432 20.67 9.24 20.57
CA ALA A 432 19.52 8.67 21.24
C ALA A 432 19.92 7.43 22.05
N THR A 433 19.34 7.29 23.25
CA THR A 433 19.53 6.14 24.14
C THR A 433 18.42 5.12 23.94
N ASP A 434 18.75 3.85 23.76
CA ASP A 434 17.76 2.77 23.66
C ASP A 434 17.53 2.09 25.01
N ALA A 435 16.51 2.55 25.75
CA ALA A 435 16.07 1.86 26.96
C ALA A 435 15.19 0.65 26.61
N PRO A 436 15.31 -0.49 27.32
CA PRO A 436 14.42 -1.64 27.12
C PRO A 436 12.95 -1.23 27.30
N PRO A 437 12.05 -1.50 26.34
CA PRO A 437 10.64 -1.18 26.48
C PRO A 437 9.96 -2.12 27.48
N ALA A 438 8.86 -1.66 28.08
CA ALA A 438 8.02 -2.49 28.96
C ALA A 438 7.51 -3.78 28.29
N THR A 439 7.50 -3.83 26.95
CA THR A 439 7.07 -4.98 26.15
C THR A 439 8.20 -5.99 25.85
N ALA A 440 9.40 -5.81 26.41
CA ALA A 440 10.56 -6.65 26.15
C ALA A 440 10.26 -8.15 26.34
N THR A 441 9.57 -8.53 27.42
CA THR A 441 9.20 -9.93 27.71
C THR A 441 8.32 -10.57 26.64
N ALA A 442 7.36 -9.82 26.06
CA ALA A 442 6.50 -10.34 25.00
C ALA A 442 7.31 -10.59 23.70
N ARG A 443 8.23 -9.67 23.37
CA ARG A 443 9.14 -9.84 22.23
C ARG A 443 10.10 -11.02 22.45
N GLU A 444 10.65 -11.18 23.65
CA GLU A 444 11.51 -12.30 24.01
C GLU A 444 10.77 -13.63 23.91
N LEU A 445 9.53 -13.70 24.41
CA LEU A 445 8.68 -14.89 24.26
C LEU A 445 8.45 -15.22 22.78
N ARG A 446 8.11 -14.23 21.95
CA ARG A 446 7.94 -14.46 20.50
C ARG A 446 9.23 -15.00 19.87
N ARG A 447 10.39 -14.38 20.16
CA ARG A 447 11.69 -14.84 19.63
C ARG A 447 12.04 -16.25 20.07
N HIS A 448 11.75 -16.61 21.33
CA HIS A 448 11.94 -17.97 21.81
C HIS A 448 11.05 -18.98 21.06
N LEU A 449 9.81 -18.61 20.71
CA LEU A 449 8.97 -19.46 19.87
C LEU A 449 9.51 -19.59 18.44
N GLU A 450 10.05 -18.49 17.87
CA GLU A 450 10.66 -18.44 16.54
C GLU A 450 11.94 -19.30 16.40
N GLU A 451 12.57 -19.69 17.53
CA GLU A 451 13.69 -20.66 17.56
C GLU A 451 13.25 -22.07 17.15
N PHE A 452 11.97 -22.41 17.29
CA PHE A 452 11.40 -23.69 16.86
C PHE A 452 10.93 -23.70 15.39
N HIS A 453 11.24 -22.64 14.62
CA HIS A 453 10.96 -22.61 13.18
C HIS A 453 12.09 -23.27 12.39
N GLY A 454 11.74 -23.90 11.27
CA GLY A 454 12.69 -24.43 10.28
C GLY A 454 13.03 -25.91 10.44
N GLU A 455 12.80 -26.51 11.60
CA GLU A 455 12.99 -27.93 11.83
C GLU A 455 12.07 -28.49 12.92
N ALA A 456 11.81 -29.80 12.83
CA ALA A 456 11.01 -30.51 13.82
C ALA A 456 11.79 -30.68 15.14
N ASN A 457 11.18 -30.27 16.25
CA ASN A 457 11.67 -30.46 17.61
C ASN A 457 10.50 -30.73 18.55
N LEU A 458 10.23 -32.01 18.85
CA LEU A 458 9.09 -32.41 19.68
C LEU A 458 9.13 -31.85 21.12
N LYS A 459 10.31 -31.42 21.61
CA LYS A 459 10.43 -30.74 22.92
C LYS A 459 9.80 -29.35 22.91
N ALA A 460 9.48 -28.80 21.74
CA ALA A 460 8.75 -27.55 21.61
C ALA A 460 7.30 -27.66 22.09
N LEU A 461 6.64 -28.82 21.89
CA LEU A 461 5.19 -28.96 22.06
C LEU A 461 4.64 -28.45 23.41
N PRO A 462 5.28 -28.70 24.57
CA PRO A 462 4.83 -28.13 25.85
C PRO A 462 4.93 -26.59 25.93
N VAL A 463 5.88 -25.99 25.24
CA VAL A 463 6.12 -24.53 25.20
C VAL A 463 5.16 -23.85 24.23
N LEU A 464 4.91 -24.45 23.06
CA LEU A 464 4.06 -23.88 22.02
C LEU A 464 2.58 -23.84 22.45
N TRP A 465 2.10 -24.91 23.09
CA TRP A 465 0.67 -25.12 23.29
C TRP A 465 -0.04 -24.01 24.09
N PRO A 466 0.51 -23.54 25.23
CA PRO A 466 -0.08 -22.42 25.96
C PRO A 466 -0.12 -21.13 25.13
N CYS A 467 0.86 -20.94 24.24
CA CYS A 467 1.03 -19.72 23.44
C CYS A 467 0.06 -19.63 22.24
N LEU A 468 -0.53 -20.75 21.81
CA LEU A 468 -1.59 -20.75 20.78
C LEU A 468 -2.81 -19.91 21.21
N GLY A 469 -3.04 -19.75 22.51
CA GLY A 469 -4.17 -19.01 23.09
C GLY A 469 -3.85 -17.56 23.44
N HIS A 470 -2.62 -17.09 23.17
CA HIS A 470 -2.15 -15.79 23.66
C HIS A 470 -2.96 -14.62 23.09
N GLU A 471 -3.05 -13.46 23.75
CA GLU A 471 -3.81 -12.30 23.22
C GLU A 471 -3.07 -11.56 22.09
N ASP A 472 -1.74 -11.54 22.16
CA ASP A 472 -0.87 -11.02 21.10
C ASP A 472 -0.81 -11.95 19.88
N ARG A 473 -1.20 -11.43 18.71
CA ARG A 473 -1.21 -12.16 17.44
C ARG A 473 0.17 -12.60 16.97
N ALA A 474 1.23 -11.84 17.23
CA ALA A 474 2.59 -12.23 16.83
C ALA A 474 3.08 -13.43 17.64
N ILE A 475 2.74 -13.50 18.94
CA ILE A 475 3.03 -14.68 19.78
C ILE A 475 2.22 -15.90 19.32
N ARG A 476 0.90 -15.74 19.11
CA ARG A 476 0.07 -16.85 18.58
C ARG A 476 0.56 -17.34 17.23
N GLY A 477 0.91 -16.40 16.33
CA GLY A 477 1.44 -16.68 15.00
C GLY A 477 2.74 -17.47 15.05
N ALA A 478 3.71 -17.03 15.86
CA ALA A 478 4.97 -17.76 16.07
C ALA A 478 4.72 -19.16 16.64
N ALA A 479 3.85 -19.29 17.66
CA ALA A 479 3.51 -20.59 18.23
C ALA A 479 2.85 -21.54 17.21
N ARG A 480 1.93 -21.03 16.38
CA ARG A 480 1.27 -21.80 15.33
C ARG A 480 2.26 -22.22 14.25
N THR A 481 3.10 -21.30 13.76
CA THR A 481 4.11 -21.63 12.76
C THR A 481 5.09 -22.68 13.28
N ALA A 482 5.56 -22.55 14.52
CA ALA A 482 6.39 -23.56 15.16
C ALA A 482 5.69 -24.92 15.28
N LEU A 483 4.37 -24.94 15.54
CA LEU A 483 3.57 -26.16 15.58
C LEU A 483 3.47 -26.83 14.21
N GLU A 484 3.30 -26.03 13.15
CA GLU A 484 3.24 -26.48 11.75
C GLU A 484 4.56 -27.12 11.27
N TRP A 485 5.70 -26.80 11.91
CA TRP A 485 6.99 -27.48 11.71
C TRP A 485 7.09 -28.84 12.41
N GLN A 486 6.18 -29.17 13.33
CA GLN A 486 6.20 -30.44 14.06
C GLN A 486 5.42 -31.51 13.28
N PRO A 487 5.86 -32.78 13.31
CA PRO A 487 5.12 -33.89 12.71
C PRO A 487 3.66 -33.92 13.20
N ALA A 488 2.71 -33.80 12.28
CA ALA A 488 1.28 -33.66 12.62
C ALA A 488 0.77 -34.80 13.51
N ASN A 489 1.26 -36.02 13.31
CA ASN A 489 0.89 -37.20 14.12
C ASN A 489 1.24 -37.04 15.62
N ALA A 490 2.22 -36.21 15.98
CA ALA A 490 2.62 -36.00 17.37
C ALA A 490 1.65 -35.11 18.17
N TRP A 491 0.84 -34.29 17.49
CA TRP A 491 -0.02 -33.30 18.15
C TRP A 491 -1.45 -33.25 17.61
N LYS A 492 -1.78 -33.96 16.53
CA LYS A 492 -3.12 -34.07 15.93
C LYS A 492 -4.19 -34.42 16.96
N GLN A 493 -3.98 -35.44 17.79
CA GLN A 493 -4.96 -35.83 18.80
C GLN A 493 -5.20 -34.71 19.83
N ARG A 494 -4.14 -34.03 20.26
CA ARG A 494 -4.23 -32.91 21.20
C ARG A 494 -5.00 -31.73 20.59
N ALA A 495 -4.73 -31.39 19.32
CA ALA A 495 -5.47 -30.34 18.61
C ALA A 495 -6.96 -30.68 18.51
N LEU A 496 -7.27 -31.93 18.15
CA LEU A 496 -8.63 -32.42 18.01
C LEU A 496 -9.40 -32.56 19.34
N GLN A 497 -8.73 -32.47 20.49
CA GLN A 497 -9.31 -32.58 21.83
C GLN A 497 -9.25 -31.27 22.64
N GLU A 498 -8.58 -30.23 22.12
CA GLU A 498 -8.49 -28.93 22.78
C GLU A 498 -9.89 -28.31 22.96
N THR A 499 -10.10 -27.68 24.12
CA THR A 499 -11.40 -27.17 24.56
C THR A 499 -11.42 -25.67 24.75
N ASP A 500 -10.27 -25.04 24.99
CA ASP A 500 -10.14 -23.59 24.95
C ASP A 500 -10.34 -23.09 23.51
N PRO A 501 -11.37 -22.28 23.20
CA PRO A 501 -11.72 -21.96 21.82
C PRO A 501 -10.56 -21.32 21.03
N ARG A 502 -9.81 -20.40 21.66
CA ARG A 502 -8.71 -19.69 20.99
C ARG A 502 -7.56 -20.64 20.67
N ARG A 503 -7.11 -21.45 21.65
CA ARG A 503 -6.09 -22.50 21.41
C ARG A 503 -6.58 -23.52 20.38
N ALA A 504 -7.81 -23.98 20.51
CA ALA A 504 -8.40 -24.98 19.61
C ALA A 504 -8.40 -24.47 18.17
N LEU A 505 -8.91 -23.27 17.90
CA LEU A 505 -8.97 -22.71 16.56
C LEU A 505 -7.58 -22.53 15.93
N GLN A 506 -6.57 -22.09 16.70
CA GLN A 506 -5.19 -22.01 16.20
C GLN A 506 -4.59 -23.39 15.90
N ALA A 507 -4.79 -24.37 16.79
CA ALA A 507 -4.29 -25.73 16.59
C ALA A 507 -4.99 -26.44 15.41
N LEU A 508 -6.30 -26.21 15.22
CA LEU A 508 -7.07 -26.76 14.11
C LEU A 508 -6.71 -26.11 12.78
N LEU A 509 -6.41 -24.81 12.76
CA LEU A 509 -5.88 -24.13 11.57
C LEU A 509 -4.51 -24.71 11.18
N ALA A 510 -3.59 -24.85 12.16
CA ALA A 510 -2.31 -25.52 11.92
C ALA A 510 -2.52 -26.95 11.40
N LEU A 511 -3.44 -27.72 12.00
CA LEU A 511 -3.70 -29.10 11.58
C LEU A 511 -4.15 -29.14 10.12
N ALA A 512 -5.10 -28.29 9.75
CA ALA A 512 -5.59 -28.21 8.38
C ALA A 512 -4.50 -27.80 7.38
N ARG A 513 -3.51 -27.03 7.83
CA ARG A 513 -2.37 -26.58 7.01
C ARG A 513 -1.20 -27.57 6.97
N SER A 514 -1.15 -28.55 7.87
CA SER A 514 -0.07 -29.54 7.96
C SER A 514 -0.44 -30.93 7.41
N THR A 515 -1.65 -31.12 6.86
CA THR A 515 -2.15 -32.44 6.42
C THR A 515 -2.71 -32.45 4.99
N ASP A 516 -1.97 -31.87 4.05
CA ASP A 516 -2.38 -31.75 2.64
C ASP A 516 -2.79 -33.06 1.98
N GLY A 517 -3.96 -33.04 1.34
CA GLY A 517 -4.50 -34.20 0.64
C GLY A 517 -4.98 -35.34 1.56
N ASP A 518 -4.77 -35.27 2.88
CA ASP A 518 -5.26 -36.27 3.83
C ASP A 518 -6.75 -36.06 4.11
N LYS A 519 -7.58 -36.69 3.28
CA LYS A 519 -9.04 -36.64 3.42
C LYS A 519 -9.54 -37.23 4.75
N THR A 520 -8.74 -38.04 5.44
CA THR A 520 -9.15 -38.66 6.71
C THR A 520 -9.17 -37.66 7.87
N VAL A 521 -8.49 -36.51 7.73
CA VAL A 521 -8.46 -35.44 8.74
C VAL A 521 -9.75 -34.62 8.73
N GLN A 522 -10.39 -34.46 7.57
CA GLN A 522 -11.55 -33.58 7.41
C GLN A 522 -12.72 -33.92 8.35
N PRO A 523 -13.17 -35.18 8.51
CA PRO A 523 -14.23 -35.52 9.46
C PRO A 523 -13.86 -35.21 10.91
N ALA A 524 -12.60 -35.40 11.29
CA ALA A 524 -12.12 -35.12 12.64
C ALA A 524 -12.05 -33.62 12.93
N LEU A 525 -11.61 -32.81 11.96
CA LEU A 525 -11.66 -31.34 12.04
C LEU A 525 -13.10 -30.84 12.25
N LEU A 526 -14.05 -31.37 11.47
CA LEU A 526 -15.46 -31.01 11.62
C LEU A 526 -16.00 -31.38 13.01
N ALA A 527 -15.71 -32.59 13.49
CA ALA A 527 -16.13 -33.00 14.83
C ALA A 527 -15.52 -32.13 15.93
N ALA A 528 -14.30 -31.62 15.75
CA ALA A 528 -13.68 -30.69 16.69
C ALA A 528 -14.34 -29.30 16.67
N LEU A 529 -14.60 -28.76 15.46
CA LEU A 529 -15.32 -27.51 15.29
C LEU A 529 -16.76 -27.60 15.81
N ASP A 530 -17.44 -28.73 15.66
CA ASP A 530 -18.83 -28.92 16.12
C ASP A 530 -18.98 -28.82 17.64
N ARG A 531 -17.90 -29.01 18.41
CA ARG A 531 -17.92 -28.81 19.87
C ARG A 531 -17.85 -27.34 20.28
N LEU A 532 -17.39 -26.46 19.39
CA LEU A 532 -17.32 -25.03 19.64
C LEU A 532 -18.67 -24.39 19.28
N ASP A 533 -19.33 -23.81 20.28
CA ASP A 533 -20.59 -23.10 20.09
C ASP A 533 -20.35 -21.78 19.34
N PHE A 534 -20.69 -21.75 18.06
CA PHE A 534 -20.44 -20.61 17.17
C PHE A 534 -21.02 -19.29 17.72
N ASP A 535 -22.17 -19.32 18.40
CA ASP A 535 -22.82 -18.10 18.92
C ASP A 535 -22.12 -17.54 20.16
N LYS A 536 -21.32 -18.35 20.85
CA LYS A 536 -20.54 -17.93 22.03
C LYS A 536 -19.12 -17.47 21.69
N LEU A 537 -18.66 -17.72 20.46
CA LEU A 537 -17.35 -17.26 20.00
C LEU A 537 -17.32 -15.75 19.82
N GLY A 538 -16.18 -15.13 20.12
CA GLY A 538 -15.92 -13.74 19.74
C GLY A 538 -15.91 -13.59 18.21
N LYS A 539 -16.09 -12.36 17.71
CA LYS A 539 -16.16 -12.11 16.24
C LYS A 539 -14.91 -12.54 15.49
N GLU A 540 -13.74 -12.41 16.11
CA GLU A 540 -12.47 -12.88 15.56
C GLU A 540 -12.43 -14.42 15.47
N GLU A 541 -12.85 -15.09 16.54
CA GLU A 541 -12.94 -16.55 16.62
C GLU A 541 -13.97 -17.13 15.64
N GLN A 542 -15.09 -16.43 15.42
CA GLN A 542 -16.06 -16.76 14.36
C GLN A 542 -15.40 -16.71 12.97
N CYS A 543 -14.57 -15.69 12.70
CA CYS A 543 -13.82 -15.62 11.44
C CYS A 543 -12.82 -16.78 11.32
N TRP A 544 -12.08 -17.13 12.38
CA TRP A 544 -11.15 -18.27 12.35
C TRP A 544 -11.87 -19.60 12.15
N TYR A 545 -13.02 -19.79 12.80
CA TYR A 545 -13.86 -20.96 12.64
C TYR A 545 -14.24 -21.17 11.16
N LEU A 546 -14.76 -20.12 10.54
CA LEU A 546 -15.15 -20.10 9.14
C LEU A 546 -13.92 -20.32 8.24
N ARG A 547 -12.79 -19.67 8.56
CA ARG A 547 -11.54 -19.82 7.83
C ARG A 547 -11.05 -21.27 7.80
N ILE A 548 -11.12 -22.00 8.91
CA ILE A 548 -10.71 -23.41 8.99
C ILE A 548 -11.58 -24.30 8.09
N LEU A 549 -12.89 -24.01 7.97
CA LEU A 549 -13.76 -24.72 7.04
C LEU A 549 -13.33 -24.49 5.59
N THR A 550 -13.03 -23.24 5.22
CA THR A 550 -12.52 -22.88 3.89
C THR A 550 -11.19 -23.59 3.59
N VAL A 551 -10.21 -23.50 4.49
CA VAL A 551 -8.90 -24.15 4.34
C VAL A 551 -9.07 -25.67 4.21
N SER A 552 -9.90 -26.29 5.05
CA SER A 552 -10.14 -27.72 5.02
C SER A 552 -10.80 -28.19 3.72
N ALA A 553 -11.73 -27.42 3.15
CA ALA A 553 -12.34 -27.73 1.86
C ALA A 553 -11.35 -27.63 0.70
N VAL A 554 -10.45 -26.64 0.74
CA VAL A 554 -9.45 -26.45 -0.33
C VAL A 554 -8.37 -27.54 -0.26
N ARG A 555 -7.87 -27.85 0.93
CA ARG A 555 -6.68 -28.71 1.12
C ARG A 555 -7.00 -30.20 1.28
N HIS A 556 -8.18 -30.55 1.82
CA HIS A 556 -8.63 -31.95 1.94
C HIS A 556 -9.71 -32.33 0.91
N GLY A 557 -10.11 -31.39 0.06
CA GLY A 557 -11.13 -31.57 -0.97
C GLY A 557 -12.54 -31.15 -0.52
N ALA A 558 -13.42 -30.96 -1.50
CA ALA A 558 -14.78 -30.51 -1.27
C ALA A 558 -15.54 -31.43 -0.30
N TYR A 559 -16.36 -30.84 0.56
CA TYR A 559 -17.23 -31.58 1.48
C TYR A 559 -18.26 -32.43 0.72
N ALA A 560 -18.57 -33.61 1.26
CA ALA A 560 -19.71 -34.41 0.80
C ALA A 560 -21.02 -33.60 0.91
N GLU A 561 -22.00 -33.90 0.05
CA GLU A 561 -23.23 -33.13 -0.08
C GLU A 561 -24.01 -33.04 1.24
N GLU A 562 -24.08 -34.13 2.00
CA GLU A 562 -24.76 -34.19 3.29
C GLU A 562 -24.05 -33.33 4.35
N VAL A 563 -22.72 -33.29 4.31
CA VAL A 563 -21.90 -32.47 5.20
C VAL A 563 -22.08 -30.98 4.85
N ALA A 564 -22.05 -30.64 3.55
CA ALA A 564 -22.29 -29.29 3.07
C ALA A 564 -23.69 -28.80 3.48
N ALA A 565 -24.72 -29.63 3.31
CA ALA A 565 -26.10 -29.31 3.70
C ALA A 565 -26.21 -29.04 5.21
N ARG A 566 -25.56 -29.86 6.06
CA ARG A 566 -25.51 -29.65 7.50
C ARG A 566 -24.80 -28.35 7.89
N LEU A 567 -23.68 -28.05 7.24
CA LEU A 567 -22.94 -26.79 7.48
C LEU A 567 -23.79 -25.57 7.09
N ILE A 568 -24.46 -25.61 5.94
CA ILE A 568 -25.38 -24.56 5.49
C ILE A 568 -26.50 -24.36 6.51
N ALA A 569 -27.19 -25.43 6.92
CA ALA A 569 -28.30 -25.36 7.87
C ALA A 569 -27.89 -24.73 9.21
N ARG A 570 -26.63 -24.89 9.62
CA ARG A 570 -26.10 -24.27 10.85
C ARG A 570 -25.67 -22.82 10.65
N LEU A 571 -24.98 -22.51 9.56
CA LEU A 571 -24.25 -21.25 9.39
C LEU A 571 -25.07 -20.17 8.69
N GLU A 572 -25.89 -20.53 7.70
CA GLU A 572 -26.68 -19.54 6.94
C GLU A 572 -27.67 -18.74 7.81
N PRO A 573 -28.35 -19.33 8.82
CA PRO A 573 -29.21 -18.56 9.74
C PRO A 573 -28.45 -17.50 10.58
N LYS A 574 -27.12 -17.50 10.54
CA LYS A 574 -26.27 -16.49 11.21
C LYS A 574 -26.08 -15.24 10.35
N ILE A 575 -26.65 -15.20 9.14
CA ILE A 575 -26.69 -14.03 8.27
C ILE A 575 -27.98 -13.23 8.54
N PRO A 576 -27.91 -11.91 8.84
CA PRO A 576 -26.71 -11.11 9.01
C PRO A 576 -26.15 -11.18 10.46
N SER A 577 -24.83 -11.26 10.57
CA SER A 577 -24.07 -10.93 11.77
C SER A 577 -23.94 -9.41 11.92
N THR A 578 -23.71 -8.96 13.16
CA THR A 578 -23.40 -7.56 13.49
C THR A 578 -21.97 -7.15 13.09
N ASP A 579 -21.11 -8.10 12.72
CA ASP A 579 -19.74 -7.85 12.26
C ASP A 579 -19.64 -8.15 10.76
N ARG A 580 -19.22 -7.15 9.98
CA ARG A 580 -19.06 -7.26 8.52
C ARG A 580 -18.14 -8.41 8.14
N ARG A 581 -17.02 -8.59 8.84
CA ARG A 581 -16.02 -9.62 8.50
C ARG A 581 -16.63 -11.00 8.60
N VAL A 582 -17.50 -11.21 9.60
CA VAL A 582 -18.24 -12.46 9.77
C VAL A 582 -19.28 -12.65 8.64
N ASN A 583 -19.98 -11.58 8.22
CA ASN A 583 -20.89 -11.66 7.06
C ASN A 583 -20.17 -12.07 5.78
N GLU A 584 -18.99 -11.52 5.51
CA GLU A 584 -18.19 -11.87 4.33
C GLU A 584 -17.79 -13.35 4.32
N GLU A 585 -17.31 -13.86 5.46
CA GLU A 585 -16.93 -15.27 5.60
C GLU A 585 -18.14 -16.21 5.52
N LEU A 586 -19.28 -15.83 6.13
CA LEU A 586 -20.52 -16.61 6.07
C LEU A 586 -21.07 -16.69 4.64
N VAL A 587 -21.15 -15.55 3.94
CA VAL A 587 -21.60 -15.51 2.53
C VAL A 587 -20.64 -16.31 1.65
N GLY A 588 -19.32 -16.12 1.82
CA GLY A 588 -18.30 -16.85 1.06
C GLY A 588 -18.41 -18.36 1.23
N ILE A 589 -18.56 -18.85 2.47
CA ILE A 589 -18.72 -20.28 2.75
C ILE A 589 -20.04 -20.81 2.22
N CYS A 590 -21.16 -20.13 2.46
CA CYS A 590 -22.45 -20.62 1.98
C CYS A 590 -22.50 -20.66 0.44
N ALA A 591 -21.84 -19.71 -0.23
CA ALA A 591 -21.67 -19.72 -1.68
C ALA A 591 -20.77 -20.87 -2.15
N GLY A 592 -19.61 -21.08 -1.49
CA GLY A 592 -18.69 -22.18 -1.77
C GLY A 592 -19.32 -23.57 -1.57
N LEU A 593 -20.17 -23.71 -0.54
CA LEU A 593 -20.97 -24.90 -0.26
C LEU A 593 -22.21 -25.03 -1.17
N ARG A 594 -22.45 -24.07 -2.07
CA ARG A 594 -23.55 -24.05 -3.05
C ARG A 594 -24.95 -24.05 -2.41
N SER A 595 -25.14 -23.27 -1.35
CA SER A 595 -26.45 -23.12 -0.73
C SER A 595 -27.54 -22.70 -1.72
N LYS A 596 -28.72 -23.32 -1.57
CA LYS A 596 -29.90 -23.05 -2.40
C LYS A 596 -30.73 -21.86 -1.93
N THR A 597 -30.57 -21.45 -0.67
CA THR A 597 -31.39 -20.41 -0.01
C THR A 597 -30.64 -19.10 0.24
N LEU A 598 -29.33 -19.07 -0.01
CA LEU A 598 -28.43 -17.93 0.23
C LEU A 598 -28.83 -16.61 -0.45
N ILE A 599 -29.58 -16.68 -1.57
CA ILE A 599 -29.95 -15.50 -2.37
C ILE A 599 -30.66 -14.44 -1.53
N GLY A 600 -31.67 -14.84 -0.73
CA GLY A 600 -32.46 -13.90 0.07
C GLY A 600 -31.61 -13.14 1.10
N PRO A 601 -30.94 -13.84 2.03
CA PRO A 601 -30.07 -13.20 3.03
C PRO A 601 -28.96 -12.34 2.42
N THR A 602 -28.37 -12.78 1.31
CA THR A 602 -27.30 -12.01 0.63
C THR A 602 -27.85 -10.76 -0.06
N LEU A 603 -29.08 -10.80 -0.60
CA LEU A 603 -29.73 -9.59 -1.12
C LEU A 603 -30.06 -8.58 -0.04
N ASP A 604 -30.42 -9.03 1.17
CA ASP A 604 -30.64 -8.13 2.31
C ASP A 604 -29.36 -7.42 2.76
N LEU A 605 -28.23 -8.15 2.72
CA LEU A 605 -26.91 -7.56 2.94
C LEU A 605 -26.53 -6.60 1.81
N LEU A 606 -26.72 -7.00 0.54
CA LEU A 606 -26.47 -6.14 -0.60
C LEU A 606 -27.29 -4.86 -0.49
N GLU A 607 -28.60 -4.92 -0.27
CA GLU A 607 -29.42 -3.71 -0.15
C GLU A 607 -28.89 -2.73 0.92
N LYS A 608 -28.35 -3.26 2.03
CA LYS A 608 -27.75 -2.48 3.12
C LYS A 608 -26.29 -2.07 2.88
N SER A 609 -25.59 -2.72 1.94
CA SER A 609 -24.17 -2.47 1.66
C SER A 609 -23.97 -1.02 1.26
N ARG A 610 -22.93 -0.39 1.81
CA ARG A 610 -22.64 1.02 1.57
C ARG A 610 -21.38 1.22 0.76
N THR A 611 -20.51 0.22 0.74
CA THR A 611 -19.21 0.30 0.08
C THR A 611 -19.20 -0.52 -1.20
N GLN A 612 -18.27 -0.19 -2.09
CA GLN A 612 -18.10 -0.94 -3.33
C GLN A 612 -17.60 -2.36 -3.03
N GLU A 613 -16.75 -2.53 -2.04
CA GLU A 613 -16.16 -3.81 -1.65
C GLU A 613 -17.23 -4.79 -1.18
N GLU A 614 -18.15 -4.34 -0.31
CA GLU A 614 -19.30 -5.14 0.09
C GLU A 614 -20.16 -5.52 -1.12
N GLN A 615 -20.43 -4.56 -2.01
CA GLN A 615 -21.21 -4.81 -3.22
C GLN A 615 -20.55 -5.83 -4.14
N VAL A 616 -19.24 -5.72 -4.36
CA VAL A 616 -18.46 -6.66 -5.16
C VAL A 616 -18.58 -8.06 -4.59
N LEU A 617 -18.34 -8.23 -3.29
CA LEU A 617 -18.38 -9.54 -2.64
C LEU A 617 -19.78 -10.17 -2.72
N TYR A 618 -20.83 -9.42 -2.40
CA TYR A 618 -22.20 -9.94 -2.42
C TYR A 618 -22.72 -10.18 -3.83
N ILE A 619 -22.42 -9.31 -4.79
CA ILE A 619 -22.83 -9.50 -6.20
C ILE A 619 -22.12 -10.70 -6.79
N GLN A 620 -20.82 -10.91 -6.54
CA GLN A 620 -20.10 -12.11 -6.98
C GLN A 620 -20.70 -13.40 -6.41
N ALA A 621 -21.04 -13.39 -5.12
CA ALA A 621 -21.71 -14.53 -4.50
C ALA A 621 -23.09 -14.82 -5.13
N LEU A 622 -23.81 -13.78 -5.55
CA LEU A 622 -25.12 -13.90 -6.19
C LEU A 622 -25.03 -14.30 -7.67
N THR A 623 -24.13 -13.71 -8.46
CA THR A 623 -23.94 -14.04 -9.89
C THR A 623 -23.41 -15.46 -10.08
N GLY A 624 -22.53 -15.92 -9.17
CA GLY A 624 -22.05 -17.30 -9.11
C GLY A 624 -23.00 -18.30 -8.45
N SER A 625 -24.16 -17.86 -7.93
CA SER A 625 -25.07 -18.71 -7.16
C SER A 625 -25.86 -19.67 -8.05
N ASN A 626 -25.87 -20.95 -7.66
CA ASN A 626 -26.80 -21.96 -8.18
C ASN A 626 -28.08 -22.08 -7.32
N GLY A 627 -28.42 -21.00 -6.60
CA GLY A 627 -29.57 -20.96 -5.71
C GLY A 627 -30.92 -20.88 -6.43
N SER A 628 -32.00 -21.04 -5.66
CA SER A 628 -33.37 -21.02 -6.17
C SER A 628 -33.86 -19.59 -6.39
N TRP A 629 -33.67 -19.07 -7.60
CA TRP A 629 -34.17 -17.75 -8.01
C TRP A 629 -35.69 -17.75 -8.19
N THR A 630 -36.42 -17.08 -7.29
CA THR A 630 -37.83 -16.72 -7.55
C THR A 630 -37.89 -15.49 -8.46
N PRO A 631 -39.00 -15.25 -9.19
CA PRO A 631 -39.16 -14.04 -9.99
C PRO A 631 -38.94 -12.75 -9.18
N VAL A 632 -39.38 -12.73 -7.92
CA VAL A 632 -39.24 -11.57 -7.02
C VAL A 632 -37.77 -11.34 -6.65
N LEU A 633 -37.05 -12.38 -6.22
CA LEU A 633 -35.63 -12.25 -5.84
C LEU A 633 -34.77 -11.89 -7.06
N ARG A 634 -35.07 -12.46 -8.22
CA ARG A 634 -34.37 -12.17 -9.47
C ARG A 634 -34.55 -10.70 -9.87
N GLU A 635 -35.79 -10.20 -9.83
CA GLU A 635 -36.06 -8.79 -10.15
C GLU A 635 -35.34 -7.84 -9.18
N ARG A 636 -35.39 -8.13 -7.86
CA ARG A 636 -34.69 -7.35 -6.83
C ARG A 636 -33.17 -7.32 -7.07
N PHE A 637 -32.57 -8.47 -7.37
CA PHE A 637 -31.14 -8.54 -7.68
C PHE A 637 -30.78 -7.73 -8.93
N LEU A 638 -31.50 -7.93 -10.03
CA LEU A 638 -31.22 -7.25 -11.30
C LEU A 638 -31.32 -5.73 -11.16
N GLN A 639 -32.33 -5.24 -10.43
CA GLN A 639 -32.46 -3.83 -10.11
C GLN A 639 -31.23 -3.32 -9.33
N LEU A 640 -30.90 -3.93 -8.19
CA LEU A 640 -29.77 -3.51 -7.36
C LEU A 640 -28.43 -3.58 -8.12
N ALA A 641 -28.21 -4.63 -8.90
CA ALA A 641 -26.97 -4.81 -9.65
C ALA A 641 -26.83 -3.75 -10.75
N LEU A 642 -27.88 -3.50 -11.54
CA LEU A 642 -27.86 -2.47 -12.59
C LEU A 642 -27.80 -1.04 -12.02
N GLU A 643 -28.27 -0.82 -10.79
CA GLU A 643 -28.13 0.44 -10.07
C GLU A 643 -26.71 0.67 -9.51
N ARG A 644 -25.88 -0.38 -9.37
CA ARG A 644 -24.64 -0.31 -8.58
C ARG A 644 -23.37 -0.66 -9.34
N VAL A 645 -23.34 -1.81 -10.01
CA VAL A 645 -22.18 -2.29 -10.77
C VAL A 645 -21.63 -1.21 -11.70
N PRO A 646 -22.44 -0.46 -12.47
CA PRO A 646 -21.89 0.54 -13.38
C PRO A 646 -21.10 1.67 -12.70
N TYR A 647 -21.33 1.89 -11.41
CA TYR A 647 -20.65 2.91 -10.62
C TYR A 647 -19.40 2.39 -9.91
N TRP A 648 -19.05 1.11 -10.08
CA TRP A 648 -17.80 0.59 -9.55
C TRP A 648 -16.61 1.22 -10.25
N LYS A 649 -15.62 1.62 -9.45
CA LYS A 649 -14.42 2.33 -9.89
C LYS A 649 -13.18 1.66 -9.33
N GLY A 650 -12.06 1.92 -9.97
CA GLY A 650 -10.77 1.65 -9.39
C GLY A 650 -9.73 1.25 -10.42
N GLY A 651 -8.78 0.42 -10.01
CA GLY A 651 -7.68 -0.04 -10.85
C GLY A 651 -8.13 -0.90 -12.03
N ALA A 652 -7.18 -1.33 -12.86
CA ALA A 652 -7.48 -2.11 -14.06
C ALA A 652 -8.26 -3.41 -13.75
N THR A 653 -7.92 -4.12 -12.68
CA THR A 653 -8.63 -5.33 -12.24
C THR A 653 -10.05 -5.01 -11.80
N ALA A 654 -10.27 -3.91 -11.07
CA ALA A 654 -11.61 -3.49 -10.64
C ALA A 654 -12.51 -3.15 -11.83
N ARG A 655 -11.98 -2.46 -12.85
CA ARG A 655 -12.73 -2.18 -14.09
C ARG A 655 -13.05 -3.46 -14.86
N ALA A 656 -12.08 -4.38 -14.97
CA ALA A 656 -12.32 -5.68 -15.60
C ALA A 656 -13.37 -6.51 -14.84
N MET A 657 -13.36 -6.46 -13.51
CA MET A 657 -14.36 -7.12 -12.66
C MET A 657 -15.74 -6.51 -12.85
N ARG A 658 -15.85 -5.17 -12.84
CA ARG A 658 -17.09 -4.46 -13.15
C ARG A 658 -17.67 -4.92 -14.49
N ASP A 659 -16.86 -4.93 -15.54
CA ASP A 659 -17.32 -5.27 -16.89
C ASP A 659 -17.76 -6.73 -16.97
N ARG A 660 -17.04 -7.63 -16.30
CA ARG A 660 -17.41 -9.05 -16.16
C ARG A 660 -18.74 -9.24 -15.44
N GLU A 661 -18.91 -8.61 -14.27
CA GLU A 661 -20.14 -8.73 -13.48
C GLU A 661 -21.32 -8.07 -14.20
N LEU A 662 -21.12 -6.93 -14.85
CA LEU A 662 -22.16 -6.29 -15.66
C LEU A 662 -22.59 -7.20 -16.81
N HIS A 663 -21.64 -7.86 -17.47
CA HIS A 663 -21.95 -8.84 -18.51
C HIS A 663 -22.75 -10.04 -17.94
N ALA A 664 -22.34 -10.59 -16.79
CA ALA A 664 -23.05 -11.67 -16.13
C ALA A 664 -24.49 -11.28 -15.75
N VAL A 665 -24.68 -10.09 -15.19
CA VAL A 665 -26.00 -9.54 -14.84
C VAL A 665 -26.87 -9.35 -16.09
N ILE A 666 -26.33 -8.82 -17.19
CA ILE A 666 -27.08 -8.65 -18.45
C ILE A 666 -27.47 -10.00 -19.05
N ALA A 667 -26.61 -11.02 -18.93
CA ALA A 667 -26.91 -12.37 -19.39
C ALA A 667 -28.08 -13.00 -18.61
N MET A 668 -28.30 -12.57 -17.37
CA MET A 668 -29.47 -12.99 -16.56
C MET A 668 -30.77 -12.28 -16.94
N LEU A 669 -30.79 -11.30 -17.84
CA LEU A 669 -32.02 -10.61 -18.25
C LEU A 669 -32.83 -11.45 -19.27
N THR A 670 -34.15 -11.44 -19.13
CA THR A 670 -35.07 -11.82 -20.22
C THR A 670 -35.17 -10.69 -21.26
N ASP A 671 -35.74 -10.96 -22.42
CA ASP A 671 -35.88 -9.94 -23.48
C ASP A 671 -36.77 -8.77 -23.04
N THR A 672 -37.85 -9.03 -22.31
CA THR A 672 -38.70 -8.00 -21.71
C THR A 672 -37.92 -7.16 -20.70
N GLN A 673 -37.09 -7.77 -19.86
CA GLN A 673 -36.27 -7.04 -18.89
C GLN A 673 -35.16 -6.24 -19.59
N ARG A 674 -34.58 -6.74 -20.67
CA ARG A 674 -33.61 -5.97 -21.48
C ARG A 674 -34.24 -4.68 -22.02
N GLN A 675 -35.50 -4.73 -22.43
CA GLN A 675 -36.24 -3.53 -22.84
C GLN A 675 -36.51 -2.60 -21.64
N LYS A 676 -36.99 -3.14 -20.52
CA LYS A 676 -37.24 -2.38 -19.28
C LYS A 676 -35.99 -1.64 -18.79
N TYR A 677 -34.84 -2.29 -18.84
CA TYR A 677 -33.57 -1.76 -18.35
C TYR A 677 -32.67 -1.18 -19.46
N ALA A 678 -33.21 -0.95 -20.66
CA ALA A 678 -32.42 -0.49 -21.80
C ALA A 678 -31.64 0.80 -21.51
N GLU A 679 -32.29 1.78 -20.86
CA GLU A 679 -31.65 3.04 -20.49
C GLU A 679 -30.57 2.85 -19.39
N PRO A 680 -30.83 2.17 -18.24
CA PRO A 680 -29.77 1.82 -17.28
C PRO A 680 -28.59 1.06 -17.90
N ILE A 681 -28.85 0.10 -18.81
CA ILE A 681 -27.81 -0.67 -19.50
C ILE A 681 -27.00 0.21 -20.46
N ALA A 682 -27.66 1.09 -21.22
CA ALA A 682 -26.98 2.04 -22.11
C ALA A 682 -26.14 3.04 -21.31
N ARG A 683 -26.68 3.53 -20.20
CA ARG A 683 -26.01 4.43 -19.26
C ARG A 683 -24.81 3.76 -18.58
N ALA A 684 -24.92 2.48 -18.25
CA ALA A 684 -23.83 1.69 -17.67
C ALA A 684 -22.63 1.51 -18.61
N ARG A 685 -22.84 1.66 -19.92
CA ARG A 685 -21.79 1.60 -20.95
C ARG A 685 -21.12 2.96 -21.20
N GLN A 686 -21.60 4.04 -20.57
CA GLN A 686 -21.01 5.38 -20.70
C GLN A 686 -20.22 5.74 -19.42
N PRO A 687 -19.04 6.38 -19.53
CA PRO A 687 -18.34 6.90 -18.36
C PRO A 687 -19.22 7.93 -17.65
N GLN A 688 -19.47 7.74 -16.35
CA GLN A 688 -20.39 8.58 -15.58
C GLN A 688 -19.70 9.44 -14.52
N ALA A 689 -20.30 10.59 -14.25
CA ALA A 689 -19.84 11.56 -13.26
C ALA A 689 -19.79 10.97 -11.85
N ILE A 690 -18.81 11.45 -11.08
CA ILE A 690 -18.19 10.75 -9.95
C ILE A 690 -19.02 10.81 -8.65
N ILE A 691 -19.99 11.72 -8.56
CA ILE A 691 -20.72 12.03 -7.32
C ILE A 691 -22.12 11.40 -7.36
N PRO A 692 -22.51 10.58 -6.36
CA PRO A 692 -23.89 10.12 -6.25
C PRO A 692 -24.81 11.34 -6.08
N LYS A 693 -25.89 11.43 -6.88
CA LYS A 693 -26.91 12.46 -6.68
C LYS A 693 -27.55 12.23 -5.31
N THR A 694 -27.24 13.06 -4.33
CA THR A 694 -27.90 13.01 -3.02
C THR A 694 -29.30 13.61 -3.16
N SER A 695 -30.29 12.98 -2.53
CA SER A 695 -31.66 13.49 -2.41
C SER A 695 -31.88 14.29 -1.13
N ARG A 696 -30.79 14.55 -0.37
CA ARG A 696 -30.88 15.20 0.93
C ARG A 696 -31.09 16.69 0.76
N LYS A 697 -32.03 17.22 1.52
CA LYS A 697 -32.30 18.66 1.56
C LYS A 697 -31.17 19.36 2.30
N PHE A 698 -30.88 20.59 1.88
CA PHE A 698 -30.02 21.49 2.61
C PHE A 698 -30.51 21.65 4.05
N VAL A 699 -29.60 21.57 5.01
CA VAL A 699 -29.86 21.78 6.44
C VAL A 699 -29.28 23.11 6.88
N LYS A 700 -27.95 23.26 6.80
CA LYS A 700 -27.23 24.47 7.24
C LYS A 700 -25.81 24.46 6.68
N LYS A 701 -25.29 25.62 6.28
CA LYS A 701 -23.85 25.80 6.07
C LYS A 701 -23.15 25.91 7.43
N TRP A 702 -22.64 24.79 7.93
CA TRP A 702 -22.04 24.69 9.25
C TRP A 702 -20.74 25.49 9.34
N ARG A 703 -20.50 26.10 10.50
CA ARG A 703 -19.24 26.76 10.87
C ARG A 703 -18.64 26.09 12.09
N MET A 704 -17.35 26.30 12.32
CA MET A 704 -16.66 25.79 13.52
C MET A 704 -17.44 26.15 14.79
N GLU A 705 -17.80 27.42 14.95
CA GLU A 705 -18.55 27.97 16.10
C GLU A 705 -19.86 27.22 16.42
N ASP A 706 -20.50 26.62 15.40
CA ASP A 706 -21.79 25.95 15.57
C ASP A 706 -21.67 24.59 16.29
N LEU A 707 -20.50 23.95 16.20
CA LEU A 707 -20.28 22.55 16.63
C LEU A 707 -19.17 22.45 17.68
N MET A 708 -18.32 23.48 17.82
CA MET A 708 -17.25 23.54 18.81
C MET A 708 -17.71 23.27 20.25
N PRO A 709 -18.85 23.83 20.73
CA PRO A 709 -19.31 23.53 22.09
C PRO A 709 -19.60 22.04 22.33
N ASP A 710 -20.09 21.31 21.31
CA ASP A 710 -20.35 19.87 21.41
C ASP A 710 -19.05 19.05 21.43
N LEU A 711 -18.04 19.49 20.67
CA LEU A 711 -16.72 18.84 20.65
C LEU A 711 -15.96 19.09 21.95
N GLU A 712 -16.04 20.29 22.52
CA GLU A 712 -15.39 20.68 23.79
C GLU A 712 -16.02 19.99 25.01
N ALA A 713 -17.35 19.80 25.00
CA ALA A 713 -18.04 18.99 26.00
C ALA A 713 -17.66 17.49 25.93
N GLY A 714 -16.91 17.08 24.90
CA GLY A 714 -16.58 15.71 24.59
C GLY A 714 -17.72 15.00 23.87
N LEU A 715 -17.39 14.00 23.04
CA LEU A 715 -18.36 13.15 22.31
C LEU A 715 -19.05 12.14 23.26
N GLY A 716 -19.55 12.61 24.41
CA GLY A 716 -20.18 11.82 25.47
C GLY A 716 -21.60 11.30 25.13
N GLN A 717 -21.99 10.25 25.87
CA GLN A 717 -23.06 9.25 25.59
C GLN A 717 -22.91 8.58 24.21
N LYS A 718 -22.73 7.25 24.19
CA LYS A 718 -22.44 6.40 23.01
C LYS A 718 -23.05 6.95 21.71
N ARG A 719 -22.26 7.76 20.98
CA ARG A 719 -22.58 8.22 19.62
C ARG A 719 -22.80 6.99 18.74
N ASP A 720 -23.70 7.10 17.78
CA ASP A 720 -24.01 5.97 16.91
C ASP A 720 -22.95 5.86 15.82
N THR A 721 -21.89 5.09 16.08
CA THR A 721 -20.80 4.87 15.13
C THR A 721 -21.25 4.14 13.87
N GLU A 722 -22.33 3.36 13.93
CA GLU A 722 -22.91 2.73 12.73
C GLU A 722 -23.70 3.75 11.90
N ASN A 723 -24.34 4.74 12.53
CA ASN A 723 -24.88 5.92 11.82
C ASN A 723 -23.75 6.74 11.20
N GLY A 724 -22.68 7.02 11.95
CA GLY A 724 -21.49 7.71 11.44
C GLY A 724 -20.87 7.03 10.22
N ARG A 725 -20.76 5.70 10.22
CA ARG A 725 -20.33 4.91 9.04
C ARG A 725 -21.23 5.12 7.82
N LYS A 726 -22.56 5.12 8.01
CA LYS A 726 -23.51 5.40 6.91
C LYS A 726 -23.36 6.82 6.37
N LEU A 727 -23.08 7.79 7.25
CA LEU A 727 -22.88 9.18 6.89
C LEU A 727 -21.59 9.40 6.12
N PHE A 728 -20.52 8.67 6.44
CA PHE A 728 -19.25 8.70 5.70
C PHE A 728 -19.45 8.36 4.22
N THR A 729 -20.30 7.38 3.91
CA THR A 729 -20.71 7.09 2.53
C THR A 729 -21.59 8.18 1.95
N ALA A 730 -22.63 8.57 2.68
CA ALA A 730 -23.69 9.40 2.13
C ALA A 730 -23.30 10.88 1.98
N ALA A 731 -22.30 11.35 2.72
CA ALA A 731 -21.63 12.64 2.50
C ALA A 731 -20.54 12.57 1.41
N SER A 732 -20.41 11.43 0.72
CA SER A 732 -19.41 11.18 -0.34
C SER A 732 -17.95 11.13 0.12
N CYS A 733 -17.67 11.11 1.43
CA CYS A 733 -16.30 10.98 1.94
C CYS A 733 -15.65 9.66 1.48
N VAL A 734 -16.43 8.58 1.45
CA VAL A 734 -16.00 7.25 0.97
C VAL A 734 -15.51 7.25 -0.49
N ALA A 735 -15.87 8.26 -1.29
CA ALA A 735 -15.45 8.32 -2.69
C ALA A 735 -13.94 8.59 -2.83
N CYS A 736 -13.37 9.33 -1.87
CA CYS A 736 -11.95 9.69 -1.87
C CYS A 736 -11.17 9.02 -0.73
N HIS A 737 -11.79 8.76 0.42
CA HIS A 737 -11.11 8.27 1.62
C HIS A 737 -11.44 6.82 1.94
N SER A 738 -10.45 6.08 2.44
CA SER A 738 -10.64 4.75 3.03
C SER A 738 -10.80 4.82 4.56
N PHE A 739 -11.52 3.88 5.15
CA PHE A 739 -11.62 3.66 6.61
C PHE A 739 -11.85 2.17 6.88
N GLN A 740 -11.03 1.54 7.72
CA GLN A 740 -11.03 0.11 8.03
C GLN A 740 -11.08 -0.80 6.77
N GLY A 741 -10.35 -0.39 5.72
CA GLY A 741 -10.27 -1.12 4.44
C GLY A 741 -11.46 -0.90 3.50
N GLU A 742 -12.32 0.09 3.77
CA GLU A 742 -13.46 0.46 2.93
C GLU A 742 -13.28 1.87 2.35
N GLY A 743 -13.39 2.06 1.01
CA GLY A 743 -13.49 3.39 0.39
C GLY A 743 -12.39 3.75 -0.63
N GLY A 744 -12.32 5.04 -0.95
CA GLY A 744 -11.48 5.61 -2.01
C GLY A 744 -10.02 5.86 -1.61
N PHE A 745 -9.20 6.28 -2.58
CA PHE A 745 -7.78 6.60 -2.40
C PHE A 745 -7.35 7.97 -2.94
N GLY A 746 -8.30 8.75 -3.48
CA GLY A 746 -8.05 10.13 -3.87
C GLY A 746 -7.71 11.03 -2.66
N GLY A 747 -7.99 10.57 -1.44
CA GLY A 747 -7.68 11.16 -0.15
C GLY A 747 -7.06 10.15 0.85
N PRO A 748 -6.66 10.59 2.05
CA PRO A 748 -6.04 9.76 3.07
C PRO A 748 -6.93 8.67 3.64
N ASP A 749 -6.30 7.56 4.03
CA ASP A 749 -6.90 6.55 4.90
C ASP A 749 -7.15 7.17 6.28
N LEU A 750 -8.41 7.18 6.70
CA LEU A 750 -8.88 7.79 7.93
C LEU A 750 -8.99 6.79 9.09
N THR A 751 -8.63 5.50 8.90
CA THR A 751 -8.73 4.45 9.93
C THR A 751 -8.01 4.82 11.23
N HIS A 752 -6.88 5.53 11.11
CA HIS A 752 -6.07 5.95 12.25
C HIS A 752 -6.13 7.46 12.48
N ALA A 753 -7.16 8.13 11.94
CA ALA A 753 -7.33 9.56 12.06
C ALA A 753 -7.46 10.01 13.52
N SER A 754 -8.07 9.20 14.39
CA SER A 754 -8.19 9.46 15.83
C SER A 754 -6.83 9.61 16.56
N GLY A 755 -5.77 9.00 16.02
CA GLY A 755 -4.42 9.11 16.58
C GLY A 755 -3.70 10.39 16.17
N ARG A 756 -4.15 11.03 15.08
CA ARG A 756 -3.46 12.15 14.41
C ARG A 756 -4.21 13.48 14.52
N TYR A 757 -5.53 13.42 14.58
CA TYR A 757 -6.40 14.60 14.54
C TYR A 757 -7.35 14.56 15.72
N SER A 758 -7.44 15.69 16.45
CA SER A 758 -8.52 15.87 17.40
C SER A 758 -9.86 15.96 16.67
N PRO A 759 -11.00 15.76 17.36
CA PRO A 759 -12.32 15.99 16.76
C PRO A 759 -12.46 17.40 16.15
N ARG A 760 -11.79 18.40 16.74
CA ARG A 760 -11.72 19.77 16.23
C ARG A 760 -10.97 19.83 14.90
N ASP A 761 -9.81 19.20 14.81
CA ASP A 761 -8.99 19.22 13.59
C ASP A 761 -9.71 18.52 12.43
N LEU A 762 -10.38 17.39 12.72
CA LEU A 762 -11.21 16.71 11.73
C LEU A 762 -12.33 17.61 11.21
N LEU A 763 -13.05 18.28 12.11
CA LEU A 763 -14.12 19.18 11.70
C LEU A 763 -13.60 20.35 10.86
N ASP A 764 -12.47 20.95 11.25
CA ASP A 764 -11.85 22.06 10.51
C ASP A 764 -11.42 21.62 9.12
N ASN A 765 -10.79 20.45 8.99
CA ASN A 765 -10.38 19.89 7.69
C ASN A 765 -11.58 19.60 6.77
N ILE A 766 -12.73 19.19 7.32
CA ILE A 766 -13.94 18.91 6.52
C ILE A 766 -14.63 20.20 6.09
N LEU A 767 -14.72 21.19 6.99
CA LEU A 767 -15.37 22.48 6.69
C LEU A 767 -14.49 23.37 5.80
N ASN A 768 -13.17 23.26 5.94
CA ASN A 768 -12.18 24.12 5.29
C ASN A 768 -11.09 23.31 4.56
N PRO A 769 -11.44 22.47 3.57
CA PRO A 769 -10.51 21.54 2.91
C PRO A 769 -9.37 22.22 2.14
N GLY A 770 -9.50 23.50 1.77
CA GLY A 770 -8.45 24.29 1.11
C GLY A 770 -7.46 24.96 2.06
N LYS A 771 -7.69 24.91 3.39
CA LYS A 771 -6.86 25.61 4.38
C LYS A 771 -5.45 25.01 4.49
N VAL A 772 -5.35 23.68 4.47
CA VAL A 772 -4.10 22.92 4.45
C VAL A 772 -4.29 21.75 3.49
N ILE A 773 -3.70 21.86 2.30
CA ILE A 773 -3.73 20.78 1.31
C ILE A 773 -2.48 19.94 1.52
N ASN A 774 -2.66 18.68 1.94
CA ASN A 774 -1.55 17.75 2.06
C ASN A 774 -0.95 17.50 0.67
N GLU A 775 0.37 17.68 0.52
CA GLU A 775 1.09 17.51 -0.74
C GLU A 775 0.90 16.12 -1.39
N GLN A 776 0.62 15.10 -0.57
CA GLN A 776 0.26 13.75 -1.05
C GLN A 776 -1.01 13.73 -1.90
N TYR A 777 -1.97 14.62 -1.63
CA TYR A 777 -3.29 14.65 -2.25
C TYR A 777 -3.56 15.94 -3.03
N GLY A 778 -2.62 16.88 -2.97
CA GLY A 778 -2.66 18.11 -3.73
C GLY A 778 -2.56 17.86 -5.23
N MET A 779 -3.29 18.66 -5.98
CA MET A 779 -3.20 18.69 -7.44
C MET A 779 -2.10 19.66 -7.86
N MET A 780 -1.49 19.39 -9.01
CA MET A 780 -0.54 20.27 -9.68
C MET A 780 -1.19 20.89 -10.90
N ILE A 781 -0.77 22.12 -11.20
CA ILE A 781 -1.05 22.84 -12.43
C ILE A 781 0.17 22.67 -13.33
N TYR A 782 -0.02 21.98 -14.45
CA TYR A 782 0.98 21.78 -15.50
C TYR A 782 0.70 22.79 -16.61
N SER A 783 1.56 23.80 -16.71
CA SER A 783 1.52 24.80 -17.79
C SER A 783 2.43 24.35 -18.92
N MET A 784 1.85 24.18 -20.10
CA MET A 784 2.53 23.71 -21.30
C MET A 784 3.07 24.90 -22.11
N LYS A 785 4.18 24.69 -22.83
CA LYS A 785 4.75 25.72 -23.74
C LYS A 785 3.81 26.13 -24.88
N ASP A 786 2.79 25.33 -25.18
CA ASP A 786 1.74 25.65 -26.16
C ASP A 786 0.58 26.49 -25.57
N GLY A 787 0.67 26.88 -24.29
CA GLY A 787 -0.32 27.68 -23.56
C GLY A 787 -1.45 26.87 -22.94
N LYS A 788 -1.50 25.53 -23.09
CA LYS A 788 -2.48 24.70 -22.40
C LYS A 788 -2.14 24.53 -20.92
N THR A 789 -3.17 24.30 -20.12
CA THR A 789 -3.04 23.98 -18.70
C THR A 789 -3.76 22.69 -18.39
N HIS A 790 -3.07 21.79 -17.69
CA HIS A 790 -3.66 20.57 -17.13
C HIS A 790 -3.59 20.61 -15.62
N ILE A 791 -4.63 20.12 -14.94
CA ILE A 791 -4.64 20.00 -13.47
C ILE A 791 -4.73 18.52 -13.13
N GLY A 792 -3.78 18.02 -12.34
CA GLY A 792 -3.64 16.59 -12.11
C GLY A 792 -2.63 16.24 -11.02
N ARG A 793 -2.51 14.95 -10.69
CA ARG A 793 -1.47 14.42 -9.82
C ARG A 793 -0.50 13.59 -10.66
N THR A 794 0.81 13.78 -10.45
CA THR A 794 1.82 12.89 -11.03
C THR A 794 1.63 11.49 -10.45
N VAL A 795 1.45 10.48 -11.30
CA VAL A 795 1.27 9.09 -10.88
C VAL A 795 2.45 8.21 -11.26
N ASN A 796 3.18 8.56 -12.32
CA ASN A 796 4.34 7.80 -12.77
C ASN A 796 5.25 8.64 -13.67
N MET A 797 6.48 8.19 -13.85
CA MET A 797 7.49 8.76 -14.74
C MET A 797 8.23 7.63 -15.47
N ALA A 798 8.71 7.90 -16.69
CA ALA A 798 9.61 7.00 -17.41
C ALA A 798 10.41 7.80 -18.44
N GLY A 799 11.74 7.83 -18.31
CA GLY A 799 12.59 8.70 -19.10
C GLY A 799 12.14 10.16 -19.00
N ASP A 800 11.81 10.75 -20.14
CA ASP A 800 11.30 12.12 -20.26
C ASP A 800 9.76 12.20 -20.37
N ILE A 801 9.05 11.13 -19.98
CA ILE A 801 7.59 11.09 -19.98
C ILE A 801 7.06 11.21 -18.55
N LEU A 802 6.18 12.19 -18.35
CA LEU A 802 5.40 12.37 -17.14
C LEU A 802 3.99 11.84 -17.35
N MET A 803 3.51 11.00 -16.44
CA MET A 803 2.14 10.48 -16.44
C MET A 803 1.35 11.16 -15.32
N VAL A 804 0.27 11.84 -15.70
CA VAL A 804 -0.51 12.68 -14.81
C VAL A 804 -1.96 12.22 -14.79
N ALA A 805 -2.47 11.89 -13.62
CA ALA A 805 -3.89 11.63 -13.40
C ALA A 805 -4.65 12.94 -13.22
N THR A 806 -5.50 13.30 -14.17
CA THR A 806 -6.35 14.51 -14.06
C THR A 806 -7.51 14.34 -13.08
N ASN A 807 -7.81 13.10 -12.68
CA ASN A 807 -8.75 12.75 -11.64
C ASN A 807 -8.12 11.72 -10.68
N PRO A 808 -7.75 12.10 -9.45
CA PRO A 808 -7.15 11.20 -8.45
C PRO A 808 -8.01 10.00 -8.05
N ASN A 809 -9.33 10.05 -8.27
CA ASN A 809 -10.22 8.91 -8.01
C ASN A 809 -10.26 7.88 -9.16
N ASP A 810 -9.69 8.21 -10.31
CA ASP A 810 -9.55 7.32 -11.47
C ASP A 810 -8.23 7.61 -12.20
N PRO A 811 -7.08 7.35 -11.57
CA PRO A 811 -5.80 7.72 -12.15
C PRO A 811 -5.52 6.99 -13.45
N GLY A 812 -5.87 5.70 -13.55
CA GLY A 812 -5.68 4.93 -14.78
C GLY A 812 -6.63 5.32 -15.93
N GLY A 813 -7.85 5.79 -15.64
CA GLY A 813 -8.79 6.24 -16.67
C GLY A 813 -8.66 7.70 -17.06
N SER A 814 -7.97 8.51 -16.24
CA SER A 814 -7.78 9.95 -16.44
C SER A 814 -6.32 10.35 -16.72
N GLU A 815 -5.47 9.36 -17.00
CA GLU A 815 -4.06 9.55 -17.29
C GLU A 815 -3.87 10.34 -18.59
N VAL A 816 -3.08 11.38 -18.51
CA VAL A 816 -2.53 12.11 -19.65
C VAL A 816 -1.01 12.05 -19.57
N ARG A 817 -0.35 12.02 -20.74
CA ARG A 817 1.10 11.88 -20.85
C ARG A 817 1.69 13.13 -21.49
N PHE A 818 2.73 13.66 -20.86
CA PHE A 818 3.46 14.84 -21.34
C PHE A 818 4.93 14.50 -21.50
N ARG A 819 5.59 15.08 -22.51
CA ARG A 819 7.06 15.10 -22.51
C ARG A 819 7.53 16.21 -21.59
N THR A 820 8.54 15.93 -20.76
CA THR A 820 9.07 16.92 -19.80
C THR A 820 9.59 18.18 -20.50
N ASN A 821 10.09 18.07 -21.73
CA ASN A 821 10.56 19.21 -22.53
C ASN A 821 9.43 20.08 -23.11
N GLU A 822 8.17 19.64 -23.08
CA GLU A 822 6.98 20.41 -23.49
C GLU A 822 6.41 21.26 -22.33
N LEU A 823 6.80 20.95 -21.08
CA LEU A 823 6.39 21.69 -19.90
C LEU A 823 7.10 23.05 -19.83
N GLU A 824 6.33 24.09 -19.56
CA GLU A 824 6.85 25.42 -19.21
C GLU A 824 7.07 25.53 -17.70
N SER A 825 6.08 25.11 -16.90
CA SER A 825 6.17 25.07 -15.45
C SER A 825 5.19 24.08 -14.84
N THR A 826 5.48 23.66 -13.60
CA THR A 826 4.59 22.84 -12.77
C THR A 826 4.47 23.51 -11.40
N THR A 827 3.26 23.79 -10.94
CA THR A 827 3.02 24.51 -9.67
C THR A 827 1.91 23.86 -8.84
N PRO A 828 1.95 23.91 -7.49
CA PRO A 828 0.86 23.41 -6.66
C PRO A 828 -0.46 24.15 -6.88
N SER A 829 -1.57 23.43 -6.94
CA SER A 829 -2.92 23.99 -6.97
C SER A 829 -3.30 24.54 -5.58
N PRO A 830 -3.78 25.79 -5.46
CA PRO A 830 -4.31 26.31 -4.21
C PRO A 830 -5.71 25.78 -3.88
N VAL A 831 -6.33 25.03 -4.80
CA VAL A 831 -7.68 24.46 -4.62
C VAL A 831 -7.56 22.98 -4.28
N SER A 832 -8.23 22.59 -3.19
CA SER A 832 -8.30 21.19 -2.76
C SER A 832 -9.18 20.37 -3.68
N PHE A 833 -8.82 19.10 -3.88
CA PHE A 833 -9.68 18.13 -4.56
C PHE A 833 -10.86 17.69 -3.68
N MET A 834 -10.76 17.86 -2.34
CA MET A 834 -11.87 17.63 -1.42
C MET A 834 -12.89 18.79 -1.52
N PRO A 835 -14.16 18.53 -1.85
CA PRO A 835 -15.17 19.58 -2.01
C PRO A 835 -15.52 20.29 -0.69
N GLU A 836 -15.87 21.57 -0.76
CA GLU A 836 -16.53 22.28 0.34
C GLU A 836 -18.02 21.89 0.46
N GLY A 837 -18.60 22.12 1.64
CA GLY A 837 -20.05 21.95 1.87
C GLY A 837 -20.52 20.49 2.05
N LEU A 838 -19.61 19.54 2.29
CA LEU A 838 -19.94 18.11 2.47
C LEU A 838 -20.90 17.86 3.65
N LEU A 839 -20.90 18.74 4.66
CA LEU A 839 -21.76 18.64 5.84
C LEU A 839 -23.10 19.37 5.70
N ASP A 840 -23.33 20.12 4.62
CA ASP A 840 -24.46 21.05 4.51
C ASP A 840 -25.84 20.36 4.52
N THR A 841 -25.86 19.06 4.26
CA THR A 841 -27.07 18.22 4.25
C THR A 841 -27.22 17.36 5.51
N LEU A 842 -26.32 17.50 6.49
CA LEU A 842 -26.32 16.73 7.74
C LEU A 842 -26.90 17.55 8.90
N THR A 843 -27.65 16.90 9.79
CA THR A 843 -28.10 17.53 11.04
C THR A 843 -26.96 17.67 12.03
N ARG A 844 -27.15 18.47 13.10
CA ARG A 844 -26.13 18.62 14.16
C ARG A 844 -25.70 17.27 14.74
N SER A 845 -26.65 16.37 14.99
CA SER A 845 -26.37 15.03 15.53
C SER A 845 -25.61 14.15 14.53
N ASP A 846 -25.99 14.20 13.25
CA ASP A 846 -25.32 13.45 12.19
C ASP A 846 -23.84 13.84 12.06
N VAL A 847 -23.55 15.15 12.10
CA VAL A 847 -22.16 15.61 12.05
C VAL A 847 -21.35 15.05 13.23
N LEU A 848 -21.92 15.03 14.44
CA LEU A 848 -21.25 14.49 15.63
C LEU A 848 -21.08 12.97 15.58
N ASP A 849 -22.05 12.22 15.05
CA ASP A 849 -21.92 10.77 14.83
C ASP A 849 -20.86 10.44 13.78
N LEU A 850 -20.78 11.23 12.69
CA LEU A 850 -19.73 11.09 11.68
C LEU A 850 -18.34 11.35 12.27
N ILE A 851 -18.17 12.44 13.03
CA ILE A 851 -16.89 12.72 13.71
C ILE A 851 -16.57 11.63 14.73
N ALA A 852 -17.55 11.11 15.47
CA ALA A 852 -17.35 10.01 16.41
C ALA A 852 -16.93 8.70 15.71
N TYR A 853 -17.51 8.39 14.54
CA TYR A 853 -17.09 7.26 13.72
C TYR A 853 -15.65 7.40 13.25
N LEU A 854 -15.26 8.58 12.74
CA LEU A 854 -13.87 8.86 12.33
C LEU A 854 -12.87 8.87 13.50
N GLN A 855 -13.37 9.01 14.73
CA GLN A 855 -12.59 8.92 15.98
C GLN A 855 -12.56 7.50 16.57
N GLY A 856 -13.32 6.56 16.00
CA GLY A 856 -13.32 5.15 16.39
C GLY A 856 -12.02 4.45 16.00
N ARG A 857 -11.54 3.53 16.86
CA ARG A 857 -10.31 2.74 16.65
C ARG A 857 -10.60 1.41 15.97
#